data_AF-A0A6N8EXA4-F1
#
_entry.id   AF-A0A6N8EXA4-F1
#
_cell.length_a   1.000
_cell.length_b   1.000
_cell.length_c   1.000
_cell.angle_alpha   90.00
_cell.angle_beta   90.00
_cell.angle_gamma   90.00
#
_symmetry.space_group_name_H-M   'P 1'
#
loop_
_entity.id
_entity.type
_entity.pdbx_description
1 polymer ?
#
loop_
_entity_poly.entity_id
_entity_poly.type
_entity_poly.pdbx_seq_one_letter_code
_entity_poly.pdbx_strand_id
1 'polypeptide(L)'
;MTVRRWFTLHYLLMLLCLLTMPLLVHKGIGISQKLAAIQTAERLYHGKQLIEAEDWYRKARINRSIRYKEELISSRLEELAPISSMKEDLANISEQASRADSKRDFELLMDAYTKLQQAQSCYLTPEEPYSDYYRQLSEHYRFPQNFTGYFRSFKTMFLEQMDQNLTASSYEDESFRRNLLRIPGGLFGTEQEWLDELITAFRRYDETKLTRMAAEGLVEPMLSDATAMLAEYKSNNLEAPWIISEADSLIEALLKNDWDNDDYAAFAMHARQFTTFASSAYPESKVLSLAKSRMEELMLRAGKNAANGDYQEAIDLYTAIGHYQDTQAEIRAAELAWTLAEPARMLPSPAGGSGYAHIVSGRDRFGAKLYVAATDQNNKLYFGRMNAEESVQILSNQDLAPQEQIRTIAVDPDLSTDTIPVIVIEAASEARNARYAAFEVRESSIALLYSIEGDSLTVQPDGTLLVVNPVGEGEGQTAIFARSGGIYQFAGVKQDILDISADSVSQYPNSLVRFTCTVIRSGAGEALCMGSNSLILLSGDIPPSAEAVNVTVTGRFKQYAEQTVDEQLIGQIAAVLNGATGGPTGGQDKGQIEEQVEDQVNRESEGSGNGQIESQAEEQHDGPVDGQADGQIARQAAEQVDGKGAGRIEGQTAGTGEGASNGLLQSLAGANQISVPVVEVETIR
;
A
#
# COMPACT_ATOMS: atom_id res chain seq x y z
N MET A 1 118.35 12.20 -58.52
CA MET A 1 117.51 12.59 -57.36
C MET A 1 118.41 12.69 -56.14
N THR A 2 118.14 13.58 -55.17
CA THR A 2 119.12 14.00 -54.17
C THR A 2 119.10 13.20 -52.85
N VAL A 3 120.27 13.16 -52.19
CA VAL A 3 120.59 12.42 -50.94
C VAL A 3 119.59 12.64 -49.80
N ARG A 4 118.88 13.78 -49.79
CA ARG A 4 117.82 14.11 -48.82
C ARG A 4 116.72 13.03 -48.75
N ARG A 5 116.41 12.32 -49.85
CA ARG A 5 115.48 11.17 -49.84
C ARG A 5 116.06 9.90 -49.20
N TRP A 6 117.37 9.69 -49.24
CA TRP A 6 118.01 8.48 -48.72
C TRP A 6 118.12 8.52 -47.19
N PHE A 7 118.50 9.66 -46.63
CA PHE A 7 118.45 9.86 -45.17
C PHE A 7 117.02 9.80 -44.62
N THR A 8 116.02 10.40 -45.28
CA THR A 8 114.62 10.25 -44.82
C THR A 8 114.13 8.82 -44.93
N LEU A 9 114.53 8.06 -45.97
CA LEU A 9 114.19 6.64 -46.07
C LEU A 9 114.85 5.82 -44.94
N HIS A 10 116.13 6.06 -44.65
CA HIS A 10 116.86 5.33 -43.61
C HIS A 10 116.35 5.65 -42.20
N TYR A 11 116.07 6.93 -41.89
CA TYR A 11 115.45 7.31 -40.61
C TYR A 11 113.99 6.82 -40.50
N LEU A 12 113.23 6.76 -41.60
CA LEU A 12 111.90 6.15 -41.63
C LEU A 12 111.97 4.63 -41.40
N LEU A 13 112.99 3.95 -41.93
CA LEU A 13 113.25 2.52 -41.67
C LEU A 13 113.65 2.28 -40.20
N MET A 14 114.54 3.10 -39.64
CA MET A 14 114.89 3.10 -38.20
C MET A 14 113.65 3.31 -37.32
N LEU A 15 112.82 4.31 -37.63
CA LEU A 15 111.62 4.63 -36.88
C LEU A 15 110.55 3.54 -37.02
N LEU A 16 110.41 2.92 -38.20
CA LEU A 16 109.53 1.77 -38.42
C LEU A 16 110.04 0.53 -37.67
N CYS A 17 111.35 0.28 -37.58
CA CYS A 17 111.93 -0.75 -36.72
C CYS A 17 111.73 -0.47 -35.22
N LEU A 18 111.83 0.79 -34.79
CA LEU A 18 111.52 1.19 -33.42
C LEU A 18 110.02 1.06 -33.08
N LEU A 19 109.13 1.16 -34.07
CA LEU A 19 107.70 0.88 -33.92
C LEU A 19 107.35 -0.62 -34.00
N THR A 20 108.09 -1.43 -34.76
CA THR A 20 107.87 -2.89 -34.77
C THR A 20 108.42 -3.58 -33.53
N MET A 21 109.43 -3.05 -32.85
CA MET A 21 109.95 -3.63 -31.60
C MET A 21 108.87 -3.79 -30.50
N PRO A 22 108.09 -2.77 -30.11
CA PRO A 22 106.96 -2.93 -29.19
C PRO A 22 105.90 -3.94 -29.67
N LEU A 23 105.61 -3.97 -30.98
CA LEU A 23 104.66 -4.93 -31.57
C LEU A 23 105.19 -6.37 -31.51
N LEU A 24 106.48 -6.58 -31.68
CA LEU A 24 107.16 -7.87 -31.52
C LEU A 24 107.16 -8.33 -30.05
N VAL A 25 107.41 -7.43 -29.10
CA VAL A 25 107.32 -7.73 -27.67
C VAL A 25 105.89 -8.09 -27.26
N HIS A 26 104.90 -7.28 -27.66
CA HIS A 26 103.48 -7.55 -27.41
C HIS A 26 103.04 -8.89 -28.01
N LYS A 27 103.42 -9.17 -29.25
CA LYS A 27 103.14 -10.46 -29.91
C LYS A 27 103.85 -11.63 -29.23
N GLY A 28 105.09 -11.46 -28.79
CA GLY A 28 105.85 -12.47 -28.04
C GLY A 28 105.22 -12.82 -26.70
N ILE A 29 104.73 -11.82 -25.96
CA ILE A 29 103.93 -12.01 -24.73
C ILE A 29 102.65 -12.78 -25.07
N GLY A 30 101.93 -12.40 -26.12
CA GLY A 30 100.73 -13.11 -26.59
C GLY A 30 101.01 -14.58 -26.95
N ILE A 31 102.11 -14.88 -27.64
CA ILE A 31 102.54 -16.24 -27.99
C ILE A 31 102.80 -17.05 -26.73
N SER A 32 103.57 -16.50 -25.77
CA SER A 32 103.87 -17.14 -24.49
C SER A 32 102.60 -17.46 -23.70
N GLN A 33 101.67 -16.50 -23.61
CA GLN A 33 100.37 -16.67 -22.96
C GLN A 33 99.52 -17.75 -23.63
N LYS A 34 99.51 -17.86 -24.97
CA LYS A 34 98.76 -18.93 -25.68
C LYS A 34 99.38 -20.29 -25.44
N LEU A 35 100.71 -20.40 -25.47
CA LEU A 35 101.42 -21.66 -25.25
C LEU A 35 101.19 -22.18 -23.83
N ALA A 36 101.33 -21.31 -22.83
CA ALA A 36 101.02 -21.63 -21.43
C ALA A 36 99.55 -22.00 -21.23
N ALA A 37 98.61 -21.27 -21.85
CA ALA A 37 97.18 -21.58 -21.76
C ALA A 37 96.84 -22.99 -22.27
N ILE A 38 97.38 -23.40 -23.42
CA ILE A 38 97.15 -24.73 -23.98
C ILE A 38 97.77 -25.83 -23.10
N GLN A 39 98.99 -25.61 -22.59
CA GLN A 39 99.64 -26.54 -21.66
C GLN A 39 98.84 -26.69 -20.35
N THR A 40 98.27 -25.60 -19.83
CA THR A 40 97.41 -25.64 -18.64
C THR A 40 96.07 -26.32 -18.93
N ALA A 41 95.44 -26.04 -20.08
CA ALA A 41 94.18 -26.66 -20.49
C ALA A 41 94.30 -28.19 -20.64
N GLU A 42 95.32 -28.68 -21.35
CA GLU A 42 95.52 -30.13 -21.54
C GLU A 42 95.82 -30.84 -20.22
N ARG A 43 96.58 -30.21 -19.31
CA ARG A 43 96.83 -30.72 -17.95
C ARG A 43 95.55 -30.86 -17.13
N LEU A 44 94.67 -29.86 -17.19
CA LEU A 44 93.38 -29.86 -16.48
C LEU A 44 92.42 -30.88 -17.09
N TYR A 45 92.35 -30.95 -18.42
CA TYR A 45 91.53 -31.90 -19.18
C TYR A 45 91.89 -33.35 -18.81
N HIS A 46 93.18 -33.71 -18.86
CA HIS A 46 93.63 -35.04 -18.43
C HIS A 46 93.46 -35.28 -16.92
N GLY A 47 93.46 -34.24 -16.10
CA GLY A 47 93.13 -34.29 -14.68
C GLY A 47 91.62 -34.38 -14.36
N LYS A 48 90.74 -34.44 -15.38
CA LYS A 48 89.27 -34.33 -15.24
C LYS A 48 88.78 -33.03 -14.58
N GLN A 49 89.60 -31.98 -14.56
CA GLN A 49 89.20 -30.63 -14.16
C GLN A 49 88.60 -29.90 -15.36
N LEU A 50 87.43 -30.38 -15.82
CA LEU A 50 86.89 -30.03 -17.13
C LEU A 50 86.36 -28.59 -17.20
N ILE A 51 85.83 -28.04 -16.11
CA ILE A 51 85.37 -26.63 -16.02
C ILE A 51 86.54 -25.68 -16.27
N GLU A 52 87.66 -25.89 -15.58
CA GLU A 52 88.84 -25.05 -15.67
C GLU A 52 89.61 -25.30 -16.98
N ALA A 53 89.60 -26.53 -17.49
CA ALA A 53 90.15 -26.85 -18.81
C ALA A 53 89.43 -26.05 -19.91
N GLU A 54 88.10 -26.00 -19.84
CA GLU A 54 87.22 -25.26 -20.76
C GLU A 54 87.57 -23.76 -20.78
N ASP A 55 87.74 -23.13 -19.60
CA ASP A 55 88.19 -21.73 -19.50
C ASP A 55 89.56 -21.51 -20.15
N TRP A 56 90.53 -22.39 -19.90
CA TRP A 56 91.88 -22.26 -20.48
C TRP A 56 91.89 -22.53 -21.99
N TYR A 57 91.04 -23.41 -22.52
CA TYR A 57 90.83 -23.55 -23.97
C TYR A 57 90.12 -22.34 -24.58
N ARG A 58 89.05 -21.78 -23.98
CA ARG A 58 88.43 -20.51 -24.45
C ARG A 58 89.47 -19.38 -24.48
N LYS A 59 90.29 -19.26 -23.43
CA LYS A 59 91.38 -18.27 -23.32
C LYS A 59 92.47 -18.46 -24.39
N ALA A 60 92.81 -19.71 -24.74
CA ALA A 60 93.68 -20.00 -25.86
C ALA A 60 93.05 -19.65 -27.23
N ARG A 61 91.76 -19.95 -27.43
CA ARG A 61 90.98 -19.64 -28.65
C ARG A 61 90.85 -18.13 -28.90
N ILE A 62 90.63 -17.34 -27.84
CA ILE A 62 90.51 -15.87 -27.91
C ILE A 62 91.85 -15.22 -28.30
N ASN A 63 92.99 -15.81 -27.91
CA ASN A 63 94.31 -15.28 -28.20
C ASN A 63 94.69 -15.49 -29.68
N ARG A 64 94.59 -14.42 -30.47
CA ARG A 64 94.89 -14.40 -31.92
C ARG A 64 96.35 -14.10 -32.29
N SER A 65 97.27 -14.02 -31.32
CA SER A 65 98.68 -13.65 -31.56
C SER A 65 99.44 -14.63 -32.46
N ILE A 66 99.05 -15.91 -32.43
CA ILE A 66 99.60 -17.00 -33.25
C ILE A 66 98.52 -18.04 -33.56
N ARG A 67 98.65 -18.67 -34.73
CA ARG A 67 97.94 -19.92 -35.06
C ARG A 67 98.80 -21.10 -34.62
N TYR A 68 98.46 -21.73 -33.50
CA TYR A 68 99.17 -22.86 -32.91
C TYR A 68 98.16 -23.80 -32.22
N LYS A 69 98.12 -25.07 -32.66
CA LYS A 69 97.18 -26.11 -32.18
C LYS A 69 95.68 -25.73 -32.30
N GLU A 70 95.29 -24.80 -33.18
CA GLU A 70 93.89 -24.34 -33.29
C GLU A 70 92.87 -25.48 -33.47
N GLU A 71 93.21 -26.51 -34.26
CA GLU A 71 92.33 -27.65 -34.53
C GLU A 71 92.11 -28.54 -33.29
N LEU A 72 93.15 -28.71 -32.46
CA LEU A 72 93.02 -29.36 -31.14
C LEU A 72 92.19 -28.51 -30.17
N ILE A 73 92.37 -27.18 -30.19
CA ILE A 73 91.58 -26.26 -29.35
C ILE A 73 90.10 -26.32 -29.75
N SER A 74 89.79 -26.35 -31.04
CA SER A 74 88.43 -26.52 -31.55
C SER A 74 87.84 -27.86 -31.14
N SER A 75 88.53 -28.98 -31.42
CA SER A 75 88.07 -30.34 -31.06
C SER A 75 87.84 -30.50 -29.55
N ARG A 76 88.73 -29.98 -28.70
CA ARG A 76 88.54 -30.01 -27.24
C ARG A 76 87.38 -29.14 -26.77
N LEU A 77 87.11 -28.00 -27.42
CA LEU A 77 85.95 -27.15 -27.11
C LEU A 77 84.63 -27.69 -27.66
N GLU A 78 84.68 -28.56 -28.67
CA GLU A 78 83.54 -29.31 -29.19
C GLU A 78 83.19 -30.48 -28.26
N GLU A 79 84.19 -31.23 -27.77
CA GLU A 79 84.02 -32.23 -26.70
C GLU A 79 83.51 -31.60 -25.38
N LEU A 80 83.97 -30.38 -25.05
CA LEU A 80 83.54 -29.63 -23.87
C LEU A 80 82.28 -28.77 -24.11
N ALA A 81 81.60 -28.91 -25.26
CA ALA A 81 80.40 -28.14 -25.59
C ALA A 81 79.27 -28.24 -24.52
N PRO A 82 78.98 -29.40 -23.88
CA PRO A 82 77.97 -29.49 -22.82
C PRO A 82 78.29 -28.63 -21.59
N ILE A 83 79.56 -28.61 -21.18
CA ILE A 83 80.04 -27.77 -20.05
C ILE A 83 80.04 -26.29 -20.45
N SER A 84 80.37 -26.00 -21.72
CA SER A 84 80.23 -24.66 -22.31
C SER A 84 78.79 -24.13 -22.24
N SER A 85 77.79 -24.95 -22.60
CA SER A 85 76.36 -24.58 -22.47
C SER A 85 76.00 -24.38 -21.00
N MET A 86 76.24 -25.39 -20.16
CA MET A 86 75.91 -25.36 -18.73
C MET A 86 76.44 -24.12 -18.01
N LYS A 87 77.67 -23.68 -18.30
CA LYS A 87 78.24 -22.45 -17.73
C LYS A 87 77.52 -21.18 -18.22
N GLU A 88 77.11 -21.14 -19.48
CA GLU A 88 76.42 -20.01 -20.10
C GLU A 88 74.96 -19.94 -19.63
N ASP A 89 74.26 -21.07 -19.62
CA ASP A 89 72.89 -21.23 -19.12
C ASP A 89 72.78 -20.82 -17.64
N LEU A 90 73.66 -21.33 -16.78
CA LEU A 90 73.68 -20.99 -15.35
C LEU A 90 74.10 -19.53 -15.09
N ALA A 91 75.05 -18.98 -15.86
CA ALA A 91 75.40 -17.55 -15.77
C ALA A 91 74.20 -16.66 -16.13
N ASN A 92 73.49 -16.98 -17.21
CA ASN A 92 72.29 -16.26 -17.65
C ASN A 92 71.16 -16.33 -16.61
N ILE A 93 70.93 -17.50 -16.00
CA ILE A 93 69.97 -17.68 -14.89
C ILE A 93 70.37 -16.82 -13.67
N SER A 94 71.65 -16.80 -13.31
CA SER A 94 72.15 -16.00 -12.19
C SER A 94 72.00 -14.49 -12.43
N GLU A 95 72.28 -14.00 -13.64
CA GLU A 95 72.08 -12.60 -13.99
C GLU A 95 70.58 -12.25 -14.01
N GLN A 96 69.75 -13.11 -14.60
CA GLN A 96 68.31 -12.89 -14.68
C GLN A 96 67.66 -12.81 -13.29
N ALA A 97 67.97 -13.73 -12.37
CA ALA A 97 67.42 -13.74 -11.02
C ALA A 97 67.86 -12.52 -10.19
N SER A 98 69.13 -12.14 -10.27
CA SER A 98 69.67 -10.92 -9.62
C SER A 98 69.02 -9.64 -10.17
N ARG A 99 68.80 -9.59 -11.49
CA ARG A 99 68.06 -8.52 -12.17
C ARG A 99 66.58 -8.48 -11.79
N ALA A 100 65.98 -9.62 -11.47
CA ALA A 100 64.58 -9.71 -11.08
C ALA A 100 64.33 -9.12 -9.68
N ASP A 101 65.09 -9.56 -8.66
CA ASP A 101 65.02 -9.01 -7.30
C ASP A 101 65.34 -7.51 -7.27
N SER A 102 66.43 -7.08 -7.92
CA SER A 102 66.82 -5.66 -7.98
C SER A 102 65.84 -4.76 -8.76
N LYS A 103 64.89 -5.33 -9.53
CA LYS A 103 63.80 -4.61 -10.19
C LYS A 103 62.42 -4.82 -9.56
N ARG A 104 62.31 -5.65 -8.51
CA ARG A 104 61.03 -6.14 -7.95
C ARG A 104 60.13 -6.84 -9.00
N ASP A 105 60.76 -7.46 -10.00
CA ASP A 105 60.07 -8.16 -11.10
C ASP A 105 59.87 -9.64 -10.75
N PHE A 106 58.72 -9.98 -10.15
CA PHE A 106 58.43 -11.34 -9.67
C PHE A 106 58.29 -12.35 -10.81
N GLU A 107 57.71 -11.96 -11.95
CA GLU A 107 57.55 -12.85 -13.11
C GLU A 107 58.92 -13.21 -13.72
N LEU A 108 59.85 -12.25 -13.79
CA LEU A 108 61.22 -12.51 -14.24
C LEU A 108 62.00 -13.42 -13.27
N LEU A 109 61.70 -13.40 -11.98
CA LEU A 109 62.25 -14.34 -11.00
C LEU A 109 61.67 -15.75 -11.18
N MET A 110 60.35 -15.87 -11.38
CA MET A 110 59.69 -17.16 -11.61
C MET A 110 60.16 -17.83 -12.90
N ASP A 111 60.38 -17.07 -13.98
CA ASP A 111 60.99 -17.57 -15.21
C ASP A 111 62.46 -18.01 -14.99
N ALA A 112 63.25 -17.24 -14.24
CA ALA A 112 64.63 -17.62 -13.88
C ALA A 112 64.68 -18.91 -13.02
N TYR A 113 63.74 -19.06 -12.09
CA TYR A 113 63.61 -20.27 -11.26
C TYR A 113 63.13 -21.47 -12.08
N THR A 114 62.20 -21.28 -13.01
CA THR A 114 61.74 -22.34 -13.93
C THR A 114 62.90 -22.82 -14.82
N LYS A 115 63.72 -21.90 -15.34
CA LYS A 115 64.95 -22.23 -16.07
C LYS A 115 65.97 -22.98 -15.20
N LEU A 116 66.10 -22.65 -13.91
CA LEU A 116 66.94 -23.40 -12.99
C LEU A 116 66.42 -24.84 -12.80
N GLN A 117 65.11 -25.05 -12.62
CA GLN A 117 64.51 -26.38 -12.50
C GLN A 117 64.69 -27.20 -13.80
N GLN A 118 64.60 -26.56 -14.98
CA GLN A 118 64.89 -27.19 -16.26
C GLN A 118 66.37 -27.60 -16.36
N ALA A 119 67.31 -26.70 -16.07
CA ALA A 119 68.74 -27.01 -16.06
C ALA A 119 69.09 -28.12 -15.04
N GLN A 120 68.47 -28.10 -13.86
CA GLN A 120 68.59 -29.15 -12.86
C GLN A 120 68.14 -30.50 -13.43
N SER A 121 66.97 -30.54 -14.09
CA SER A 121 66.40 -31.74 -14.70
C SER A 121 67.26 -32.29 -15.85
N CYS A 122 67.86 -31.42 -16.66
CA CYS A 122 68.74 -31.82 -17.76
C CYS A 122 70.08 -32.41 -17.28
N TYR A 123 70.66 -31.87 -16.21
CA TYR A 123 72.06 -32.14 -15.86
C TYR A 123 72.29 -33.04 -14.62
N LEU A 124 71.25 -33.39 -13.84
CA LEU A 124 71.36 -34.28 -12.67
C LEU A 124 70.82 -35.71 -12.92
N THR A 125 70.78 -36.16 -14.17
CA THR A 125 70.44 -37.55 -14.51
C THR A 125 71.48 -38.54 -13.93
N PRO A 126 71.07 -39.69 -13.34
CA PRO A 126 72.00 -40.57 -12.62
C PRO A 126 73.11 -41.23 -13.45
N GLU A 127 72.97 -41.25 -14.78
CA GLU A 127 73.86 -41.97 -15.70
C GLU A 127 74.83 -41.04 -16.46
N GLU A 128 74.69 -39.71 -16.35
CA GLU A 128 75.51 -38.77 -17.11
C GLU A 128 76.79 -38.29 -16.39
N PRO A 129 77.90 -38.13 -17.14
CA PRO A 129 79.19 -37.71 -16.59
C PRO A 129 79.26 -36.24 -16.17
N TYR A 130 78.20 -35.45 -16.41
CA TYR A 130 78.20 -34.00 -16.18
C TYR A 130 77.60 -33.55 -14.83
N SER A 131 76.93 -34.45 -14.11
CA SER A 131 76.17 -34.15 -12.88
C SER A 131 77.00 -33.56 -11.73
N ASP A 132 78.24 -34.03 -11.52
CA ASP A 132 79.13 -33.46 -10.50
C ASP A 132 79.69 -32.08 -10.87
N TYR A 133 79.76 -31.73 -12.17
CA TYR A 133 80.15 -30.39 -12.61
C TYR A 133 78.99 -29.40 -12.46
N TYR A 134 77.74 -29.84 -12.69
CA TYR A 134 76.55 -29.06 -12.35
C TYR A 134 76.51 -28.70 -10.86
N ARG A 135 76.78 -29.67 -9.97
CA ARG A 135 76.89 -29.41 -8.51
C ARG A 135 77.95 -28.35 -8.19
N GLN A 136 79.14 -28.45 -8.78
CA GLN A 136 80.24 -27.49 -8.58
C GLN A 136 79.88 -26.07 -9.07
N LEU A 137 79.26 -25.95 -10.23
CA LEU A 137 78.80 -24.65 -10.76
C LEU A 137 77.65 -24.08 -9.95
N SER A 138 76.70 -24.92 -9.50
CA SER A 138 75.57 -24.50 -8.67
C SER A 138 76.02 -23.91 -7.32
N GLU A 139 77.02 -24.51 -6.68
CA GLU A 139 77.65 -23.96 -5.47
C GLU A 139 78.50 -22.71 -5.77
N HIS A 140 79.14 -22.62 -6.94
CA HIS A 140 79.88 -21.41 -7.36
C HIS A 140 78.94 -20.20 -7.49
N TYR A 141 77.79 -20.37 -8.15
CA TYR A 141 76.74 -19.36 -8.26
C TYR A 141 75.84 -19.26 -7.02
N ARG A 142 76.00 -20.15 -6.03
CA ARG A 142 75.23 -20.22 -4.77
C ARG A 142 73.71 -20.22 -4.99
N PHE A 143 73.22 -20.97 -5.99
CA PHE A 143 71.79 -20.93 -6.33
C PHE A 143 70.85 -21.26 -5.16
N PRO A 144 71.10 -22.28 -4.32
CA PRO A 144 70.21 -22.58 -3.20
C PRO A 144 70.07 -21.40 -2.23
N GLN A 145 71.17 -20.74 -1.90
CA GLN A 145 71.20 -19.63 -0.94
C GLN A 145 70.64 -18.35 -1.58
N ASN A 146 70.98 -18.07 -2.85
CA ASN A 146 70.56 -16.87 -3.56
C ASN A 146 69.07 -16.88 -3.89
N PHE A 147 68.53 -17.96 -4.47
CA PHE A 147 67.09 -18.05 -4.75
C PHE A 147 66.24 -18.05 -3.48
N THR A 148 66.68 -18.72 -2.41
CA THR A 148 66.01 -18.61 -1.09
C THR A 148 66.03 -17.16 -0.56
N GLY A 149 67.12 -16.42 -0.81
CA GLY A 149 67.21 -14.99 -0.52
C GLY A 149 66.21 -14.15 -1.33
N TYR A 150 66.17 -14.32 -2.65
CA TYR A 150 65.25 -13.61 -3.54
C TYR A 150 63.78 -13.92 -3.21
N PHE A 151 63.41 -15.18 -3.04
CA PHE A 151 62.03 -15.52 -2.66
C PHE A 151 61.66 -15.02 -1.27
N ARG A 152 62.61 -14.93 -0.32
CA ARG A 152 62.36 -14.28 0.99
C ARG A 152 62.13 -12.77 0.83
N SER A 153 62.91 -12.11 -0.02
CA SER A 153 62.77 -10.69 -0.40
C SER A 153 61.36 -10.40 -0.95
N PHE A 154 60.86 -11.24 -1.87
CA PHE A 154 59.49 -11.13 -2.39
C PHE A 154 58.40 -11.53 -1.38
N LYS A 155 58.59 -12.59 -0.58
CA LYS A 155 57.66 -12.97 0.50
C LYS A 155 57.44 -11.80 1.47
N THR A 156 58.50 -11.15 1.93
CA THR A 156 58.40 -9.97 2.79
C THR A 156 57.65 -8.83 2.09
N MET A 157 58.00 -8.51 0.83
CA MET A 157 57.34 -7.44 0.07
C MET A 157 55.83 -7.66 -0.10
N PHE A 158 55.39 -8.89 -0.40
CA PHE A 158 53.98 -9.20 -0.59
C PHE A 158 53.17 -9.23 0.73
N LEU A 159 53.79 -9.65 1.84
CA LEU A 159 53.17 -9.54 3.17
C LEU A 159 53.12 -8.08 3.66
N GLU A 160 54.13 -7.27 3.35
CA GLU A 160 54.12 -5.83 3.59
C GLU A 160 53.07 -5.11 2.74
N GLN A 161 52.83 -5.54 1.49
CA GLN A 161 51.73 -5.04 0.64
C GLN A 161 50.37 -5.37 1.24
N MET A 162 50.15 -6.62 1.66
CA MET A 162 48.92 -7.08 2.32
C MET A 162 48.61 -6.22 3.57
N ASP A 163 49.59 -5.96 4.42
CA ASP A 163 49.40 -5.13 5.62
C ASP A 163 49.30 -3.62 5.31
N GLN A 164 49.84 -3.15 4.19
CA GLN A 164 49.64 -1.78 3.69
C GLN A 164 48.23 -1.57 3.12
N ASN A 165 47.69 -2.51 2.34
CA ASN A 165 46.32 -2.50 1.85
C ASN A 165 45.33 -2.36 3.03
N LEU A 166 45.52 -3.14 4.09
CA LEU A 166 44.77 -2.99 5.35
C LEU A 166 45.05 -1.64 6.02
N THR A 167 46.29 -1.17 6.12
CA THR A 167 46.59 0.10 6.81
C THR A 167 46.00 1.32 6.08
N ALA A 168 45.85 1.26 4.76
CA ALA A 168 45.30 2.32 3.93
C ALA A 168 43.79 2.18 3.61
N SER A 169 43.15 1.06 3.97
CA SER A 169 41.82 0.65 3.47
C SER A 169 41.71 0.74 1.93
N SER A 170 42.77 0.30 1.22
CA SER A 170 42.79 0.26 -0.25
C SER A 170 43.00 -1.17 -0.74
N TYR A 171 42.12 -1.60 -1.63
CA TYR A 171 41.97 -2.99 -2.07
C TYR A 171 42.09 -3.15 -3.61
N GLU A 172 42.67 -2.16 -4.29
CA GLU A 172 42.79 -2.15 -5.77
C GLU A 172 43.81 -3.17 -6.32
N ASP A 173 44.88 -3.47 -5.57
CA ASP A 173 45.87 -4.50 -5.92
C ASP A 173 46.03 -5.54 -4.79
N GLU A 174 45.30 -6.65 -4.94
CA GLU A 174 45.42 -7.83 -4.08
C GLU A 174 46.27 -8.95 -4.72
N SER A 175 47.05 -8.64 -5.76
CA SER A 175 47.85 -9.64 -6.50
C SER A 175 48.89 -10.38 -5.65
N PHE A 176 49.19 -9.85 -4.45
CA PHE A 176 49.98 -10.51 -3.42
C PHE A 176 49.47 -11.94 -3.12
N ARG A 177 48.15 -12.21 -3.13
CA ARG A 177 47.58 -13.56 -2.89
C ARG A 177 48.17 -14.59 -3.85
N ARG A 178 47.91 -14.38 -5.14
CA ARG A 178 48.33 -15.23 -6.26
C ARG A 178 49.86 -15.30 -6.38
N ASN A 179 50.57 -14.22 -6.07
CA ASN A 179 52.03 -14.20 -6.16
C ASN A 179 52.68 -14.99 -5.01
N LEU A 180 52.17 -14.88 -3.78
CA LEU A 180 52.60 -15.69 -2.62
C LEU A 180 52.35 -17.18 -2.85
N LEU A 181 51.17 -17.56 -3.36
CA LEU A 181 50.83 -18.96 -3.70
C LEU A 181 51.71 -19.58 -4.80
N ARG A 182 52.47 -18.76 -5.55
CA ARG A 182 53.42 -19.23 -6.58
C ARG A 182 54.86 -19.35 -6.05
N ILE A 183 55.14 -18.93 -4.83
CA ILE A 183 56.46 -19.11 -4.20
C ILE A 183 56.59 -20.58 -3.76
N PRO A 184 57.67 -21.30 -4.14
CA PRO A 184 57.88 -22.69 -3.73
C PRO A 184 58.07 -22.82 -2.20
N GLY A 185 57.23 -23.60 -1.53
CA GLY A 185 57.25 -23.78 -0.08
C GLY A 185 58.46 -24.56 0.43
N GLY A 186 59.02 -25.45 -0.38
CA GLY A 186 60.26 -26.18 -0.12
C GLY A 186 61.51 -25.30 0.10
N LEU A 187 61.41 -23.98 -0.10
CA LEU A 187 62.45 -23.00 0.25
C LEU A 187 62.32 -22.47 1.69
N PHE A 188 61.20 -22.74 2.37
CA PHE A 188 60.84 -22.19 3.69
C PHE A 188 60.47 -23.26 4.73
N GLY A 189 60.12 -24.47 4.29
CA GLY A 189 59.77 -25.61 5.14
C GLY A 189 59.33 -26.78 4.26
N THR A 190 58.29 -27.49 4.67
CA THR A 190 57.47 -28.29 3.75
C THR A 190 56.45 -27.40 3.01
N GLU A 191 55.94 -27.88 1.87
CA GLU A 191 54.87 -27.20 1.13
C GLU A 191 53.59 -27.01 1.98
N GLN A 192 53.31 -27.93 2.91
CA GLN A 192 52.15 -27.82 3.81
C GLN A 192 52.35 -26.72 4.87
N GLU A 193 53.50 -26.68 5.55
CA GLU A 193 53.80 -25.63 6.54
C GLU A 193 53.76 -24.24 5.91
N TRP A 194 54.20 -24.11 4.65
CA TRP A 194 54.09 -22.88 3.88
C TRP A 194 52.64 -22.52 3.55
N LEU A 195 51.83 -23.48 3.11
CA LEU A 195 50.42 -23.26 2.82
C LEU A 195 49.62 -22.90 4.08
N ASP A 196 49.91 -23.51 5.22
CA ASP A 196 49.27 -23.21 6.51
C ASP A 196 49.62 -21.79 6.99
N GLU A 197 50.86 -21.34 6.78
CA GLU A 197 51.28 -19.94 7.03
C GLU A 197 50.50 -18.96 6.15
N LEU A 198 50.36 -19.27 4.85
CA LEU A 198 49.61 -18.44 3.91
C LEU A 198 48.11 -18.39 4.22
N ILE A 199 47.48 -19.52 4.52
CA ILE A 199 46.06 -19.58 4.91
C ILE A 199 45.84 -18.74 6.17
N THR A 200 46.76 -18.79 7.15
CA THR A 200 46.70 -17.96 8.36
C THR A 200 46.80 -16.46 8.05
N ALA A 201 47.70 -16.07 7.14
CA ALA A 201 47.88 -14.68 6.72
C ALA A 201 46.66 -14.14 5.94
N PHE A 202 46.18 -14.92 4.96
CA PHE A 202 45.01 -14.59 4.15
C PHE A 202 43.74 -14.48 4.97
N ARG A 203 43.49 -15.44 5.86
CA ARG A 203 42.35 -15.40 6.79
C ARG A 203 42.31 -14.09 7.58
N ARG A 204 43.43 -13.69 8.17
CA ARG A 204 43.55 -12.41 8.91
C ARG A 204 43.20 -11.21 8.02
N TYR A 205 43.64 -11.21 6.77
CA TYR A 205 43.36 -10.14 5.81
C TYR A 205 41.86 -10.07 5.46
N ASP A 206 41.25 -11.20 5.08
CA ASP A 206 39.85 -11.26 4.67
C ASP A 206 38.91 -10.89 5.82
N GLU A 207 39.10 -11.46 7.01
CA GLU A 207 38.32 -11.13 8.21
C GLU A 207 38.43 -9.64 8.54
N THR A 208 39.65 -9.07 8.53
CA THR A 208 39.86 -7.63 8.77
C THR A 208 39.20 -6.74 7.70
N LYS A 209 39.21 -7.16 6.43
CA LYS A 209 38.61 -6.41 5.32
C LYS A 209 37.08 -6.42 5.42
N LEU A 210 36.47 -7.59 5.60
CA LEU A 210 35.02 -7.75 5.70
C LEU A 210 34.45 -7.05 6.96
N THR A 211 35.08 -7.25 8.12
CA THR A 211 34.70 -6.54 9.37
C THR A 211 34.66 -5.01 9.19
N ARG A 212 35.58 -4.43 8.42
CA ARG A 212 35.59 -2.99 8.14
C ARG A 212 34.51 -2.56 7.17
N MET A 213 34.29 -3.30 6.09
CA MET A 213 33.22 -2.99 5.14
C MET A 213 31.85 -3.05 5.83
N ALA A 214 31.63 -4.00 6.76
CA ALA A 214 30.46 -4.00 7.64
C ALA A 214 30.39 -2.77 8.54
N ALA A 215 31.48 -2.39 9.21
CA ALA A 215 31.54 -1.22 10.09
C ALA A 215 31.35 0.12 9.36
N GLU A 216 31.64 0.18 8.06
CA GLU A 216 31.39 1.33 7.17
C GLU A 216 29.98 1.30 6.54
N GLY A 217 29.16 0.30 6.84
CA GLY A 217 27.80 0.13 6.30
C GLY A 217 27.74 -0.40 4.85
N LEU A 218 28.86 -0.87 4.32
CA LEU A 218 29.01 -1.32 2.93
C LEU A 218 28.60 -2.80 2.75
N VAL A 219 27.39 -3.15 3.18
CA VAL A 219 26.88 -4.53 3.28
C VAL A 219 26.87 -5.26 1.93
N GLU A 220 26.30 -4.66 0.90
CA GLU A 220 26.24 -5.25 -0.45
C GLU A 220 27.62 -5.33 -1.13
N PRO A 221 28.48 -4.29 -1.09
CA PRO A 221 29.88 -4.41 -1.47
C PRO A 221 30.64 -5.52 -0.72
N MET A 222 30.45 -5.65 0.60
CA MET A 222 31.10 -6.69 1.42
C MET A 222 30.72 -8.09 0.96
N LEU A 223 29.43 -8.35 0.71
CA LEU A 223 28.94 -9.65 0.25
C LEU A 223 29.35 -9.94 -1.21
N SER A 224 29.46 -8.91 -2.05
CA SER A 224 30.05 -9.03 -3.40
C SER A 224 31.53 -9.40 -3.34
N ASP A 225 32.32 -8.73 -2.49
CA ASP A 225 33.75 -9.01 -2.30
C ASP A 225 33.97 -10.42 -1.71
N ALA A 226 33.17 -10.83 -0.72
CA ALA A 226 33.20 -12.19 -0.19
C ALA A 226 32.91 -13.24 -1.28
N THR A 227 31.96 -12.97 -2.20
CA THR A 227 31.67 -13.83 -3.35
C THR A 227 32.87 -13.91 -4.31
N ALA A 228 33.51 -12.78 -4.60
CA ALA A 228 34.68 -12.70 -5.47
C ALA A 228 35.90 -13.44 -4.88
N MET A 229 36.17 -13.27 -3.58
CA MET A 229 37.24 -13.99 -2.87
C MET A 229 36.99 -15.51 -2.88
N LEU A 230 35.77 -15.97 -2.60
CA LEU A 230 35.43 -17.39 -2.66
C LEU A 230 35.65 -17.98 -4.07
N ALA A 231 35.39 -17.22 -5.13
CA ALA A 231 35.71 -17.61 -6.49
C ALA A 231 37.23 -17.62 -6.76
N GLU A 232 37.99 -16.64 -6.27
CA GLU A 232 39.46 -16.60 -6.40
C GLU A 232 40.11 -17.79 -5.69
N TYR A 233 39.79 -18.05 -4.43
CA TYR A 233 40.35 -19.17 -3.66
C TYR A 233 40.04 -20.51 -4.35
N LYS A 234 38.78 -20.71 -4.79
CA LYS A 234 38.38 -21.91 -5.53
C LYS A 234 39.14 -22.06 -6.86
N SER A 235 39.44 -20.96 -7.57
CA SER A 235 40.24 -21.00 -8.80
C SER A 235 41.71 -21.41 -8.57
N ASN A 236 42.22 -21.22 -7.36
CA ASN A 236 43.55 -21.67 -6.92
C ASN A 236 43.53 -23.05 -6.23
N ASN A 237 42.38 -23.77 -6.26
CA ASN A 237 42.14 -25.04 -5.56
C ASN A 237 42.22 -24.97 -4.02
N LEU A 238 41.86 -23.81 -3.44
CA LEU A 238 41.78 -23.62 -2.00
C LEU A 238 40.33 -23.44 -1.55
N GLU A 239 39.97 -24.00 -0.40
CA GLU A 239 38.70 -23.75 0.26
C GLU A 239 38.89 -22.67 1.32
N ALA A 240 38.00 -21.66 1.32
CA ALA A 240 38.08 -20.50 2.21
C ALA A 240 36.86 -20.40 3.16
N PRO A 241 36.63 -21.39 4.05
CA PRO A 241 35.45 -21.43 4.92
C PRO A 241 35.40 -20.29 5.94
N TRP A 242 36.53 -19.62 6.22
CA TRP A 242 36.56 -18.43 7.07
C TRP A 242 35.72 -17.29 6.49
N ILE A 243 35.68 -17.12 5.17
CA ILE A 243 34.93 -16.05 4.49
C ILE A 243 33.42 -16.22 4.71
N ILE A 244 32.92 -17.45 4.61
CA ILE A 244 31.51 -17.78 4.88
C ILE A 244 31.22 -17.58 6.37
N SER A 245 32.09 -18.08 7.26
CA SER A 245 31.90 -17.94 8.72
C SER A 245 31.92 -16.48 9.19
N GLU A 246 32.73 -15.62 8.57
CA GLU A 246 32.80 -14.19 8.88
C GLU A 246 31.58 -13.45 8.31
N ALA A 247 31.18 -13.74 7.07
CA ALA A 247 29.99 -13.14 6.46
C ALA A 247 28.70 -13.49 7.22
N ASP A 248 28.51 -14.76 7.61
CA ASP A 248 27.40 -15.18 8.48
C ASP A 248 27.45 -14.44 9.83
N SER A 249 28.63 -14.36 10.47
CA SER A 249 28.80 -13.70 11.78
C SER A 249 28.50 -12.19 11.75
N LEU A 250 29.02 -11.48 10.75
CA LEU A 250 28.80 -10.04 10.58
C LEU A 250 27.33 -9.72 10.26
N ILE A 251 26.68 -10.54 9.41
CA ILE A 251 25.27 -10.35 9.07
C ILE A 251 24.35 -10.78 10.23
N GLU A 252 24.66 -11.82 11.00
CA GLU A 252 23.89 -12.18 12.21
C GLU A 252 23.94 -11.03 13.24
N ALA A 253 25.11 -10.42 13.44
CA ALA A 253 25.26 -9.26 14.31
C ALA A 253 24.49 -8.03 13.81
N LEU A 254 24.54 -7.75 12.50
CA LEU A 254 23.83 -6.63 11.86
C LEU A 254 22.31 -6.81 11.93
N LEU A 255 21.79 -7.95 11.46
CA LEU A 255 20.36 -8.27 11.51
C LEU A 255 19.83 -8.27 12.95
N LYS A 256 20.63 -8.70 13.92
CA LYS A 256 20.26 -8.56 15.33
C LYS A 256 20.20 -7.09 15.76
N ASN A 257 21.16 -6.26 15.37
CA ASN A 257 21.13 -4.83 15.67
C ASN A 257 19.90 -4.15 15.06
N ASP A 258 19.59 -4.43 13.79
CA ASP A 258 18.43 -3.82 13.11
C ASP A 258 17.12 -4.23 13.82
N TRP A 259 17.00 -5.50 14.21
CA TRP A 259 15.88 -6.02 14.98
C TRP A 259 15.76 -5.41 16.39
N ASP A 260 16.87 -5.34 17.14
CA ASP A 260 16.90 -4.83 18.52
C ASP A 260 16.69 -3.29 18.59
N ASN A 261 16.74 -2.57 17.45
CA ASN A 261 16.43 -1.14 17.31
C ASN A 261 15.08 -0.85 16.61
N ASP A 262 14.28 -1.88 16.31
CA ASP A 262 13.02 -1.80 15.53
C ASP A 262 13.16 -1.27 14.08
N ASP A 263 14.37 -1.24 13.50
CA ASP A 263 14.60 -0.87 12.08
C ASP A 263 14.32 -2.06 11.15
N TYR A 264 13.04 -2.39 11.00
CA TYR A 264 12.60 -3.50 10.18
C TYR A 264 12.86 -3.29 8.67
N ALA A 265 13.10 -2.05 8.23
CA ALA A 265 13.41 -1.73 6.84
C ALA A 265 14.88 -2.03 6.50
N ALA A 266 15.82 -1.64 7.37
CA ALA A 266 17.21 -2.07 7.30
C ALA A 266 17.31 -3.60 7.39
N PHE A 267 16.64 -4.21 8.37
CA PHE A 267 16.56 -5.66 8.54
C PHE A 267 16.13 -6.37 7.24
N ALA A 268 15.12 -5.84 6.54
CA ALA A 268 14.61 -6.40 5.29
C ALA A 268 15.56 -6.24 4.09
N MET A 269 16.26 -5.10 3.98
CA MET A 269 17.30 -4.93 2.95
C MET A 269 18.49 -5.85 3.18
N HIS A 270 19.05 -5.87 4.39
CA HIS A 270 20.21 -6.70 4.73
C HIS A 270 19.89 -8.20 4.62
N ALA A 271 18.69 -8.62 5.06
CA ALA A 271 18.23 -10.01 4.92
C ALA A 271 18.16 -10.44 3.45
N ARG A 272 17.74 -9.56 2.54
CA ARG A 272 17.65 -9.85 1.10
C ARG A 272 19.02 -9.86 0.41
N GLN A 273 19.89 -8.92 0.75
CA GLN A 273 21.28 -8.90 0.26
C GLN A 273 22.01 -10.20 0.66
N PHE A 274 21.89 -10.61 1.93
CA PHE A 274 22.44 -11.87 2.40
C PHE A 274 21.77 -13.10 1.78
N THR A 275 20.45 -13.09 1.58
CA THR A 275 19.73 -14.16 0.85
C THR A 275 20.29 -14.34 -0.56
N THR A 276 20.65 -13.24 -1.23
CA THR A 276 21.26 -13.27 -2.57
C THR A 276 22.66 -13.88 -2.54
N PHE A 277 23.50 -13.47 -1.59
CA PHE A 277 24.84 -14.05 -1.35
C PHE A 277 24.77 -15.56 -1.06
N ALA A 278 24.08 -15.95 0.01
CA ALA A 278 24.09 -17.31 0.51
C ALA A 278 23.42 -18.30 -0.45
N SER A 279 22.42 -17.88 -1.24
CA SER A 279 21.86 -18.72 -2.32
C SER A 279 22.90 -19.13 -3.37
N SER A 280 23.98 -18.37 -3.54
CA SER A 280 25.07 -18.66 -4.47
C SER A 280 26.28 -19.36 -3.82
N ALA A 281 26.56 -19.05 -2.56
CA ALA A 281 27.76 -19.49 -1.84
C ALA A 281 27.51 -20.63 -0.84
N TYR A 282 26.44 -20.54 -0.03
CA TYR A 282 26.16 -21.47 1.07
C TYR A 282 24.66 -21.47 1.48
N PRO A 283 23.80 -22.27 0.81
CA PRO A 283 22.35 -22.25 1.05
C PRO A 283 21.90 -22.76 2.43
N GLU A 284 22.77 -23.45 3.18
CA GLU A 284 22.46 -24.06 4.48
C GLU A 284 22.73 -23.12 5.68
N SER A 285 22.91 -21.82 5.43
CA SER A 285 23.16 -20.83 6.50
C SER A 285 22.01 -20.72 7.50
N LYS A 286 22.36 -20.71 8.79
CA LYS A 286 21.42 -20.46 9.89
C LYS A 286 20.86 -19.04 9.86
N VAL A 287 21.63 -18.08 9.32
CA VAL A 287 21.24 -16.67 9.24
C VAL A 287 20.10 -16.48 8.23
N LEU A 288 20.01 -17.30 7.18
CA LEU A 288 18.83 -17.36 6.30
C LEU A 288 17.58 -17.84 7.05
N SER A 289 17.72 -18.86 7.89
CA SER A 289 16.62 -19.39 8.69
C SER A 289 16.13 -18.38 9.73
N LEU A 290 17.04 -17.65 10.37
CA LEU A 290 16.74 -16.53 11.25
C LEU A 290 15.99 -15.41 10.50
N ALA A 291 16.54 -14.93 9.39
CA ALA A 291 15.96 -13.86 8.58
C ALA A 291 14.52 -14.21 8.15
N LYS A 292 14.30 -15.41 7.58
CA LYS A 292 12.98 -15.89 7.16
C LYS A 292 12.01 -15.98 8.34
N SER A 293 12.41 -16.56 9.47
CA SER A 293 11.56 -16.68 10.66
C SER A 293 11.12 -15.32 11.21
N ARG A 294 11.98 -14.30 11.12
CA ARG A 294 11.65 -12.93 11.54
C ARG A 294 10.74 -12.20 10.54
N MET A 295 10.86 -12.45 9.23
CA MET A 295 9.90 -11.95 8.24
C MET A 295 8.50 -12.53 8.45
N GLU A 296 8.40 -13.82 8.77
CA GLU A 296 7.12 -14.47 9.10
C GLU A 296 6.50 -13.88 10.38
N GLU A 297 7.32 -13.51 11.38
CA GLU A 297 6.89 -12.81 12.60
C GLU A 297 6.41 -11.37 12.32
N LEU A 298 7.10 -10.60 11.48
CA LEU A 298 6.71 -9.24 11.10
C LEU A 298 5.43 -9.24 10.26
N MET A 299 5.28 -10.16 9.30
CA MET A 299 4.03 -10.34 8.54
C MET A 299 2.85 -10.66 9.47
N LEU A 300 3.05 -11.54 10.46
CA LEU A 300 2.03 -11.87 11.46
C LEU A 300 1.69 -10.68 12.38
N ARG A 301 2.66 -9.81 12.68
CA ARG A 301 2.43 -8.58 13.45
C ARG A 301 1.63 -7.55 12.62
N ALA A 302 2.02 -7.31 11.37
CA ALA A 302 1.32 -6.42 10.45
C ALA A 302 -0.16 -6.85 10.26
N GLY A 303 -0.40 -8.15 10.07
CA GLY A 303 -1.76 -8.69 9.95
C GLY A 303 -2.60 -8.55 11.22
N LYS A 304 -1.98 -8.62 12.41
CA LYS A 304 -2.68 -8.34 13.69
C LYS A 304 -3.02 -6.87 13.84
N ASN A 305 -2.08 -5.97 13.55
CA ASN A 305 -2.29 -4.53 13.58
C ASN A 305 -3.48 -4.15 12.66
N ALA A 306 -3.49 -4.63 11.41
CA ALA A 306 -4.60 -4.40 10.47
C ALA A 306 -5.95 -4.96 10.95
N ALA A 307 -5.94 -6.08 11.69
CA ALA A 307 -7.17 -6.68 12.25
C ALA A 307 -7.68 -5.96 13.50
N ASN A 308 -6.80 -5.29 14.26
CA ASN A 308 -7.17 -4.48 15.43
C ASN A 308 -7.70 -3.09 15.07
N GLY A 309 -7.31 -2.56 13.91
CA GLY A 309 -7.54 -1.16 13.51
C GLY A 309 -6.28 -0.28 13.56
N ASP A 310 -5.13 -0.84 13.93
CA ASP A 310 -3.81 -0.19 13.93
C ASP A 310 -3.25 -0.11 12.49
N TYR A 311 -4.00 0.55 11.59
CA TYR A 311 -3.79 0.45 10.14
C TYR A 311 -2.49 1.09 9.65
N GLN A 312 -2.07 2.20 10.27
CA GLN A 312 -0.82 2.88 9.91
C GLN A 312 0.38 1.97 10.22
N GLU A 313 0.43 1.44 11.44
CA GLU A 313 1.45 0.52 11.92
C GLU A 313 1.47 -0.79 11.12
N ALA A 314 0.34 -1.23 10.58
CA ALA A 314 0.29 -2.35 9.64
C ALA A 314 0.93 -2.01 8.28
N ILE A 315 0.57 -0.87 7.70
CA ILE A 315 1.09 -0.40 6.40
C ILE A 315 2.60 -0.14 6.50
N ASP A 316 3.09 0.45 7.59
CA ASP A 316 4.51 0.69 7.80
C ASP A 316 5.30 -0.62 7.90
N LEU A 317 4.78 -1.62 8.63
CA LEU A 317 5.39 -2.95 8.69
C LEU A 317 5.38 -3.63 7.32
N TYR A 318 4.26 -3.64 6.59
CA TYR A 318 4.20 -4.20 5.23
C TYR A 318 5.15 -3.48 4.26
N THR A 319 5.32 -2.17 4.40
CA THR A 319 6.26 -1.37 3.59
C THR A 319 7.71 -1.74 3.89
N ALA A 320 8.08 -1.90 5.16
CA ALA A 320 9.40 -2.38 5.56
C ALA A 320 9.70 -3.79 5.03
N ILE A 321 8.77 -4.73 5.20
CA ILE A 321 8.88 -6.10 4.66
C ILE A 321 8.94 -6.10 3.12
N GLY A 322 8.36 -5.08 2.47
CA GLY A 322 8.40 -4.82 1.03
C GLY A 322 9.82 -4.76 0.43
N HIS A 323 10.84 -4.49 1.24
CA HIS A 323 12.23 -4.57 0.81
C HIS A 323 12.72 -6.01 0.61
N TYR A 324 12.15 -6.99 1.34
CA TYR A 324 12.52 -8.41 1.28
C TYR A 324 11.65 -9.22 0.30
N GLN A 325 10.32 -9.03 0.34
CA GLN A 325 9.33 -9.74 -0.47
C GLN A 325 8.21 -8.80 -0.93
N ASP A 326 7.38 -9.20 -1.90
CA ASP A 326 6.21 -8.40 -2.29
C ASP A 326 5.14 -8.40 -1.17
N THR A 327 4.58 -7.22 -0.90
CA THR A 327 3.55 -6.93 0.11
C THR A 327 2.46 -5.98 -0.43
N GLN A 328 2.44 -5.75 -1.75
CA GLN A 328 1.57 -4.75 -2.39
C GLN A 328 0.07 -5.09 -2.32
N ALA A 329 -0.30 -6.35 -2.08
CA ALA A 329 -1.69 -6.74 -1.89
C ALA A 329 -2.16 -6.43 -0.45
N GLU A 330 -1.30 -6.71 0.53
CA GLU A 330 -1.52 -6.50 1.95
C GLU A 330 -1.64 -5.01 2.29
N ILE A 331 -0.78 -4.17 1.71
CA ILE A 331 -0.86 -2.70 1.86
C ILE A 331 -2.22 -2.20 1.39
N ARG A 332 -2.66 -2.55 0.16
CA ARG A 332 -3.96 -2.13 -0.38
C ARG A 332 -5.14 -2.64 0.44
N ALA A 333 -5.06 -3.86 0.95
CA ALA A 333 -6.08 -4.41 1.84
C ALA A 333 -6.19 -3.63 3.16
N ALA A 334 -5.05 -3.21 3.74
CA ALA A 334 -5.03 -2.35 4.93
C ALA A 334 -5.52 -0.92 4.63
N GLU A 335 -5.12 -0.31 3.52
CA GLU A 335 -5.59 1.00 3.07
C GLU A 335 -7.10 1.03 2.84
N LEU A 336 -7.65 -0.02 2.21
CA LEU A 336 -9.09 -0.22 2.01
C LEU A 336 -9.82 -0.41 3.34
N ALA A 337 -9.31 -1.25 4.24
CA ALA A 337 -9.90 -1.48 5.55
C ALA A 337 -9.94 -0.20 6.39
N TRP A 338 -8.85 0.57 6.39
CA TRP A 338 -8.78 1.89 7.02
C TRP A 338 -9.78 2.87 6.39
N THR A 339 -9.91 2.88 5.08
CA THR A 339 -10.89 3.73 4.37
C THR A 339 -12.34 3.33 4.68
N LEU A 340 -12.61 2.04 4.89
CA LEU A 340 -13.92 1.56 5.34
C LEU A 340 -14.21 1.91 6.82
N ALA A 341 -13.19 2.00 7.66
CA ALA A 341 -13.29 2.41 9.07
C ALA A 341 -13.41 3.94 9.23
N GLU A 342 -12.69 4.71 8.41
CA GLU A 342 -12.66 6.18 8.40
C GLU A 342 -13.02 6.74 7.01
N PRO A 343 -14.32 6.77 6.63
CA PRO A 343 -14.75 7.12 5.26
C PRO A 343 -14.33 8.51 4.78
N ALA A 344 -14.06 9.43 5.72
CA ALA A 344 -13.55 10.77 5.42
C ALA A 344 -12.19 10.76 4.69
N ARG A 345 -11.39 9.68 4.81
CA ARG A 345 -10.12 9.50 4.08
C ARG A 345 -10.29 9.43 2.56
N MET A 346 -11.52 9.19 2.05
CA MET A 346 -11.82 9.28 0.62
C MET A 346 -11.86 10.71 0.09
N LEU A 347 -11.95 11.73 0.96
CA LEU A 347 -12.10 13.13 0.58
C LEU A 347 -10.74 13.86 0.55
N PRO A 348 -10.56 14.88 -0.32
CA PRO A 348 -9.31 15.63 -0.39
C PRO A 348 -9.09 16.47 0.87
N SER A 349 -7.84 16.65 1.30
CA SER A 349 -7.51 17.52 2.43
C SER A 349 -8.08 18.95 2.22
N PRO A 350 -8.92 19.47 3.14
CA PRO A 350 -9.48 20.82 3.01
C PRO A 350 -8.43 21.93 2.94
N ALA A 351 -8.81 23.04 2.29
CA ALA A 351 -7.93 24.18 2.12
C ALA A 351 -7.57 24.81 3.48
N GLY A 352 -6.27 24.87 3.78
CA GLY A 352 -5.75 25.31 5.09
C GLY A 352 -5.39 24.18 6.06
N GLY A 353 -5.62 22.91 5.69
CA GLY A 353 -5.24 21.75 6.51
C GLY A 353 -6.15 21.50 7.72
N SER A 354 -7.32 22.13 7.75
CA SER A 354 -8.37 21.82 8.72
C SER A 354 -9.05 20.49 8.39
N GLY A 355 -9.51 19.78 9.42
CA GLY A 355 -10.29 18.56 9.25
C GLY A 355 -11.72 18.82 8.76
N TYR A 356 -12.35 17.77 8.25
CA TYR A 356 -13.78 17.79 7.91
C TYR A 356 -14.67 17.93 9.15
N ALA A 357 -15.70 18.76 9.03
CA ALA A 357 -16.74 18.96 10.03
C ALA A 357 -18.08 18.41 9.52
N HIS A 358 -18.92 17.90 10.43
CA HIS A 358 -20.23 17.29 10.14
C HIS A 358 -20.13 16.21 9.05
N ILE A 359 -19.93 14.95 9.46
CA ILE A 359 -19.67 13.83 8.55
C ILE A 359 -20.84 12.84 8.64
N VAL A 360 -21.41 12.47 7.49
CA VAL A 360 -22.35 11.35 7.35
C VAL A 360 -21.82 10.37 6.30
N SER A 361 -21.91 9.07 6.58
CA SER A 361 -21.38 8.02 5.71
C SER A 361 -22.24 6.77 5.77
N GLY A 362 -22.16 5.95 4.73
CA GLY A 362 -22.81 4.65 4.70
C GLY A 362 -22.21 3.73 3.64
N ARG A 363 -22.69 2.49 3.61
CA ARG A 363 -22.22 1.43 2.70
C ARG A 363 -23.38 0.90 1.87
N ASP A 364 -23.05 0.25 0.77
CA ASP A 364 -23.96 -0.56 -0.06
C ASP A 364 -25.26 0.16 -0.50
N ARG A 365 -25.16 1.45 -0.83
CA ARG A 365 -26.24 2.32 -1.33
C ARG A 365 -25.70 3.27 -2.41
N PHE A 366 -26.58 3.83 -3.24
CA PHE A 366 -26.23 4.86 -4.25
C PHE A 366 -25.22 4.38 -5.31
N GLY A 367 -25.23 3.07 -5.60
CA GLY A 367 -24.25 2.39 -6.45
C GLY A 367 -22.84 2.28 -5.85
N ALA A 368 -22.67 2.53 -4.54
CA ALA A 368 -21.39 2.64 -3.88
C ALA A 368 -21.19 1.58 -2.77
N LYS A 369 -19.99 1.01 -2.72
CA LYS A 369 -19.47 0.17 -1.63
C LYS A 369 -19.30 0.99 -0.35
N LEU A 370 -18.91 2.26 -0.50
CA LEU A 370 -18.82 3.25 0.57
C LEU A 370 -19.15 4.64 0.01
N TYR A 371 -19.92 5.42 0.76
CA TYR A 371 -20.11 6.85 0.50
C TYR A 371 -19.87 7.68 1.76
N VAL A 372 -19.51 8.95 1.56
CA VAL A 372 -19.36 9.96 2.61
C VAL A 372 -19.82 11.32 2.08
N ALA A 373 -20.52 12.08 2.92
CA ALA A 373 -20.78 13.50 2.74
C ALA A 373 -20.23 14.26 3.95
N ALA A 374 -19.52 15.37 3.71
CA ALA A 374 -18.92 16.17 4.77
C ALA A 374 -18.77 17.64 4.35
N THR A 375 -18.64 18.53 5.33
CA THR A 375 -18.41 19.97 5.10
C THR A 375 -17.03 20.43 5.58
N ASP A 376 -16.40 21.36 4.86
CA ASP A 376 -15.21 22.06 5.38
C ASP A 376 -15.59 23.30 6.22
N GLN A 377 -14.59 23.96 6.82
CA GLN A 377 -14.78 25.13 7.69
C GLN A 377 -15.40 26.36 7.00
N ASN A 378 -15.56 26.35 5.68
CA ASN A 378 -16.24 27.39 4.90
C ASN A 378 -17.64 26.95 4.47
N ASN A 379 -18.19 25.92 5.11
CA ASN A 379 -19.43 25.21 4.75
C ASN A 379 -19.45 24.65 3.32
N LYS A 380 -18.30 24.46 2.68
CA LYS A 380 -18.26 23.82 1.35
C LYS A 380 -18.58 22.33 1.52
N LEU A 381 -19.64 21.86 0.87
CA LEU A 381 -20.09 20.47 0.90
C LEU A 381 -19.24 19.63 -0.06
N TYR A 382 -18.79 18.47 0.40
CA TYR A 382 -18.14 17.44 -0.39
C TYR A 382 -18.95 16.14 -0.31
N PHE A 383 -18.98 15.40 -1.41
CA PHE A 383 -19.51 14.03 -1.47
C PHE A 383 -18.49 13.13 -2.15
N GLY A 384 -18.14 12.02 -1.52
CA GLY A 384 -17.27 10.98 -2.07
C GLY A 384 -18.01 9.65 -2.14
N ARG A 385 -17.90 8.92 -3.25
CA ARG A 385 -18.36 7.53 -3.38
C ARG A 385 -17.28 6.64 -3.99
N MET A 386 -17.12 5.45 -3.43
CA MET A 386 -16.27 4.37 -3.93
C MET A 386 -17.15 3.26 -4.52
N ASN A 387 -16.89 2.86 -5.76
CA ASN A 387 -17.63 1.79 -6.43
C ASN A 387 -17.11 0.38 -6.05
N ALA A 388 -17.59 -0.67 -6.72
CA ALA A 388 -17.17 -2.05 -6.47
C ALA A 388 -15.70 -2.29 -6.88
N GLU A 389 -15.25 -1.62 -7.93
CA GLU A 389 -13.89 -1.65 -8.48
C GLU A 389 -12.92 -0.70 -7.76
N GLU A 390 -13.30 -0.18 -6.59
CA GLU A 390 -12.48 0.67 -5.70
C GLU A 390 -12.05 2.02 -6.33
N SER A 391 -12.73 2.42 -7.40
CA SER A 391 -12.63 3.75 -8.00
C SER A 391 -13.44 4.76 -7.17
N VAL A 392 -12.80 5.86 -6.79
CA VAL A 392 -13.40 6.93 -5.98
C VAL A 392 -13.79 8.12 -6.87
N GLN A 393 -15.06 8.51 -6.83
CA GLN A 393 -15.54 9.76 -7.39
C GLN A 393 -15.79 10.77 -6.26
N ILE A 394 -15.35 12.02 -6.46
CA ILE A 394 -15.51 13.11 -5.50
C ILE A 394 -16.16 14.31 -6.19
N LEU A 395 -17.20 14.86 -5.57
CA LEU A 395 -17.91 16.06 -6.00
C LEU A 395 -17.92 17.09 -4.86
N SER A 396 -18.12 18.38 -5.19
CA SER A 396 -18.28 19.41 -4.15
C SER A 396 -19.17 20.58 -4.63
N ASN A 397 -19.76 21.30 -3.68
CA ASN A 397 -20.68 22.43 -3.87
C ASN A 397 -20.45 23.50 -2.80
N GLN A 398 -20.76 24.77 -3.11
CA GLN A 398 -20.51 25.93 -2.25
C GLN A 398 -21.72 26.89 -2.18
N ASP A 399 -22.95 26.37 -2.32
CA ASP A 399 -24.19 27.16 -2.24
C ASP A 399 -24.62 27.43 -0.78
N LEU A 400 -23.96 26.81 0.20
CA LEU A 400 -24.12 27.12 1.63
C LEU A 400 -23.39 28.41 2.00
N ALA A 401 -24.00 29.23 2.86
CA ALA A 401 -23.38 30.46 3.33
C ALA A 401 -22.19 30.15 4.28
N PRO A 402 -20.96 30.65 4.02
CA PRO A 402 -19.76 30.30 4.80
C PRO A 402 -19.70 30.78 6.26
N GLN A 403 -20.77 31.39 6.78
CA GLN A 403 -20.84 31.93 8.15
C GLN A 403 -21.96 31.32 9.00
N GLU A 404 -22.83 30.49 8.41
CA GLU A 404 -23.93 29.86 9.14
C GLU A 404 -23.44 28.64 9.92
N GLN A 405 -23.74 28.56 11.21
CA GLN A 405 -23.34 27.40 12.01
C GLN A 405 -24.18 26.18 11.62
N ILE A 406 -23.56 25.20 10.96
CA ILE A 406 -24.19 23.90 10.70
C ILE A 406 -24.44 23.19 12.04
N ARG A 407 -25.63 22.58 12.14
CA ARG A 407 -26.07 21.79 13.29
C ARG A 407 -26.03 20.31 12.96
N THR A 408 -26.64 19.93 11.85
CA THR A 408 -26.77 18.53 11.41
C THR A 408 -26.52 18.40 9.90
N ILE A 409 -26.06 17.20 9.52
CA ILE A 409 -26.02 16.71 8.15
C ILE A 409 -26.59 15.29 8.17
N ALA A 410 -27.39 14.94 7.18
CA ALA A 410 -27.93 13.59 7.01
C ALA A 410 -28.12 13.26 5.54
N VAL A 411 -28.31 11.97 5.23
CA VAL A 411 -28.87 11.55 3.94
C VAL A 411 -30.35 11.28 4.16
N ASP A 412 -31.21 12.02 3.47
CA ASP A 412 -32.65 11.91 3.64
C ASP A 412 -33.19 10.65 2.93
N PRO A 413 -33.97 9.79 3.60
CA PRO A 413 -34.41 8.52 3.02
C PRO A 413 -35.53 8.68 1.98
N ASP A 414 -36.37 9.71 2.09
CA ASP A 414 -37.58 9.90 1.30
C ASP A 414 -37.33 10.79 0.06
N LEU A 415 -36.35 11.70 0.14
CA LEU A 415 -35.86 12.49 -0.99
C LEU A 415 -34.82 11.75 -1.84
N SER A 416 -34.12 10.75 -1.30
CA SER A 416 -33.12 9.97 -2.04
C SER A 416 -33.75 8.84 -2.86
N THR A 417 -33.03 8.40 -3.91
CA THR A 417 -33.33 7.15 -4.64
C THR A 417 -32.22 6.12 -4.44
N ASP A 418 -32.39 4.90 -4.96
CA ASP A 418 -31.36 3.84 -4.92
C ASP A 418 -30.01 4.26 -5.52
N THR A 419 -29.99 5.28 -6.39
CA THR A 419 -28.81 5.76 -7.13
C THR A 419 -28.46 7.23 -6.92
N ILE A 420 -29.40 8.05 -6.40
CA ILE A 420 -29.23 9.50 -6.22
C ILE A 420 -29.46 9.84 -4.74
N PRO A 421 -28.38 10.08 -3.96
CA PRO A 421 -28.51 10.55 -2.59
C PRO A 421 -28.90 12.04 -2.54
N VAL A 422 -29.78 12.38 -1.61
CA VAL A 422 -30.06 13.76 -1.21
C VAL A 422 -29.49 14.01 0.18
N ILE A 423 -28.55 14.93 0.27
CA ILE A 423 -27.92 15.36 1.52
C ILE A 423 -28.74 16.53 2.08
N VAL A 424 -29.28 16.39 3.29
CA VAL A 424 -30.00 17.45 4.00
C VAL A 424 -29.12 18.03 5.12
N ILE A 425 -29.19 19.35 5.29
CA ILE A 425 -28.37 20.11 6.22
C ILE A 425 -29.26 21.10 6.97
N GLU A 426 -29.20 21.07 8.30
CA GLU A 426 -29.75 22.13 9.17
C GLU A 426 -28.61 23.05 9.62
N ALA A 427 -28.79 24.36 9.44
CA ALA A 427 -27.89 25.40 9.92
C ALA A 427 -28.65 26.48 10.71
N ALA A 428 -27.93 27.29 11.47
CA ALA A 428 -28.49 28.47 12.13
C ALA A 428 -29.02 29.49 11.10
N SER A 429 -30.12 30.16 11.44
CA SER A 429 -30.71 31.28 10.70
C SER A 429 -30.74 32.52 11.61
N GLU A 430 -30.67 33.71 11.02
CA GLU A 430 -30.90 34.98 11.74
C GLU A 430 -32.39 35.37 11.81
N ALA A 431 -33.22 34.79 10.94
CA ALA A 431 -34.63 35.16 10.77
C ALA A 431 -35.64 34.14 11.36
N ARG A 432 -35.20 32.90 11.61
CA ARG A 432 -36.03 31.75 12.08
C ARG A 432 -35.21 30.79 12.95
N ASN A 433 -35.86 29.76 13.48
CA ASN A 433 -35.19 28.70 14.24
C ASN A 433 -34.02 28.06 13.47
N ALA A 434 -34.17 27.81 12.16
CA ALA A 434 -33.13 27.20 11.32
C ALA A 434 -33.22 27.60 9.84
N ARG A 435 -32.11 27.43 9.11
CA ARG A 435 -32.09 27.22 7.66
C ARG A 435 -32.02 25.72 7.38
N TYR A 436 -32.92 25.23 6.55
CA TYR A 436 -32.91 23.88 6.00
C TYR A 436 -32.47 23.94 4.53
N ALA A 437 -31.44 23.19 4.16
CA ALA A 437 -30.98 23.06 2.78
C ALA A 437 -30.88 21.59 2.36
N ALA A 438 -31.14 21.30 1.08
CA ALA A 438 -31.02 19.96 0.53
C ALA A 438 -30.27 19.94 -0.80
N PHE A 439 -29.46 18.91 -1.00
CA PHE A 439 -28.50 18.79 -2.07
C PHE A 439 -28.61 17.44 -2.78
N GLU A 440 -29.06 17.44 -4.03
CA GLU A 440 -29.14 16.26 -4.88
C GLU A 440 -27.77 15.97 -5.50
N VAL A 441 -27.19 14.82 -5.18
CA VAL A 441 -25.91 14.37 -5.71
C VAL A 441 -26.14 13.67 -7.06
N ARG A 442 -25.86 14.38 -8.15
CA ARG A 442 -25.96 13.89 -9.53
C ARG A 442 -24.61 13.36 -9.99
N GLU A 443 -24.62 12.63 -11.11
CA GLU A 443 -23.45 11.93 -11.67
C GLU A 443 -22.17 12.79 -11.86
N SER A 444 -22.31 14.11 -12.01
CA SER A 444 -21.19 15.04 -12.24
C SER A 444 -21.28 16.35 -11.45
N SER A 445 -22.25 16.49 -10.56
CA SER A 445 -22.50 17.74 -9.82
C SER A 445 -23.37 17.51 -8.59
N ILE A 446 -23.24 18.36 -7.57
CA ILE A 446 -24.16 18.42 -6.44
C ILE A 446 -25.02 19.67 -6.65
N ALA A 447 -26.35 19.52 -6.64
CA ALA A 447 -27.29 20.60 -6.97
C ALA A 447 -28.23 20.91 -5.79
N LEU A 448 -28.32 22.19 -5.43
CA LEU A 448 -29.28 22.67 -4.43
C LEU A 448 -30.73 22.41 -4.90
N LEU A 449 -31.50 21.68 -4.10
CA LEU A 449 -32.94 21.45 -4.28
C LEU A 449 -33.77 22.56 -3.64
N TYR A 450 -33.36 22.96 -2.44
CA TYR A 450 -33.97 24.04 -1.67
C TYR A 450 -33.01 24.62 -0.64
N SER A 451 -33.27 25.87 -0.25
CA SER A 451 -32.70 26.55 0.92
C SER A 451 -33.83 27.40 1.52
N ILE A 452 -34.38 26.97 2.65
CA ILE A 452 -35.59 27.56 3.26
C ILE A 452 -35.32 27.82 4.74
N GLU A 453 -35.59 29.05 5.18
CA GLU A 453 -35.54 29.42 6.61
C GLU A 453 -36.94 29.26 7.20
N GLY A 454 -37.05 28.56 8.33
CA GLY A 454 -38.32 28.24 8.99
C GLY A 454 -38.12 27.72 10.41
N ASP A 455 -39.23 27.57 11.14
CA ASP A 455 -39.18 27.14 12.55
C ASP A 455 -39.05 25.61 12.70
N SER A 456 -39.55 24.85 11.72
CA SER A 456 -39.26 23.43 11.51
C SER A 456 -39.60 23.02 10.06
N LEU A 457 -38.90 22.03 9.51
CA LEU A 457 -39.21 21.40 8.22
C LEU A 457 -39.46 19.89 8.41
N THR A 458 -40.44 19.35 7.70
CA THR A 458 -40.74 17.91 7.62
C THR A 458 -40.90 17.48 6.17
N VAL A 459 -40.17 16.44 5.75
CA VAL A 459 -40.37 15.76 4.47
C VAL A 459 -41.58 14.82 4.59
N GLN A 460 -42.44 14.80 3.58
CA GLN A 460 -43.61 13.93 3.50
C GLN A 460 -43.33 12.74 2.57
N PRO A 461 -43.97 11.56 2.75
CA PRO A 461 -43.76 10.38 1.90
C PRO A 461 -44.20 10.53 0.43
N ASP A 462 -44.86 11.63 0.06
CA ASP A 462 -45.18 12.00 -1.33
C ASP A 462 -44.12 12.92 -1.96
N GLY A 463 -43.03 13.20 -1.24
CA GLY A 463 -41.94 14.08 -1.65
C GLY A 463 -42.24 15.57 -1.48
N THR A 464 -43.36 15.97 -0.87
CA THR A 464 -43.62 17.37 -0.48
C THR A 464 -42.92 17.75 0.82
N LEU A 465 -42.73 19.05 1.05
CA LEU A 465 -42.15 19.58 2.29
C LEU A 465 -43.21 20.39 3.04
N LEU A 466 -43.40 20.11 4.32
CA LEU A 466 -44.12 20.98 5.24
C LEU A 466 -43.13 21.84 5.99
N VAL A 467 -43.27 23.17 5.89
CA VAL A 467 -42.40 24.13 6.58
C VAL A 467 -43.25 25.00 7.49
N VAL A 468 -42.97 24.98 8.79
CA VAL A 468 -43.65 25.82 9.77
C VAL A 468 -43.02 27.20 9.78
N ASN A 469 -43.83 28.23 9.58
CA ASN A 469 -43.45 29.64 9.60
C ASN A 469 -42.20 29.94 8.76
N PRO A 470 -42.21 29.72 7.43
CA PRO A 470 -41.08 30.09 6.59
C PRO A 470 -40.82 31.60 6.56
N VAL A 471 -39.67 32.01 6.04
CA VAL A 471 -39.44 33.38 5.56
C VAL A 471 -40.04 33.53 4.17
N GLY A 472 -40.90 34.54 3.96
CA GLY A 472 -41.50 34.82 2.65
C GLY A 472 -42.84 34.10 2.42
N GLU A 473 -42.93 33.26 1.38
CA GLU A 473 -44.20 32.66 0.97
C GLU A 473 -44.72 31.65 2.02
N GLY A 474 -45.88 31.94 2.61
CA GLY A 474 -46.48 31.16 3.70
C GLY A 474 -46.02 31.57 5.11
N GLU A 475 -45.30 32.69 5.27
CA GLU A 475 -44.90 33.25 6.56
C GLU A 475 -46.07 33.35 7.56
N GLY A 476 -45.81 32.98 8.82
CA GLY A 476 -46.81 32.88 9.88
C GLY A 476 -47.74 31.65 9.83
N GLN A 477 -47.61 30.77 8.83
CA GLN A 477 -48.44 29.56 8.67
C GLN A 477 -47.57 28.31 8.40
N THR A 478 -48.20 27.13 8.28
CA THR A 478 -47.50 25.95 7.74
C THR A 478 -47.60 25.98 6.21
N ALA A 479 -46.47 26.24 5.54
CA ALA A 479 -46.37 26.22 4.09
C ALA A 479 -46.15 24.80 3.55
N ILE A 480 -46.62 24.56 2.33
CA ILE A 480 -46.36 23.37 1.53
C ILE A 480 -45.45 23.77 0.38
N PHE A 481 -44.31 23.09 0.23
CA PHE A 481 -43.44 23.22 -0.93
C PHE A 481 -43.47 21.92 -1.74
N ALA A 482 -43.56 22.02 -3.06
CA ALA A 482 -43.58 20.89 -3.99
C ALA A 482 -42.43 20.99 -5.00
N ARG A 483 -41.97 19.84 -5.50
CA ARG A 483 -40.84 19.78 -6.44
C ARG A 483 -41.30 20.12 -7.86
N SER A 484 -40.73 21.18 -8.44
CA SER A 484 -41.06 21.71 -9.77
C SER A 484 -39.79 22.18 -10.48
N GLY A 485 -39.59 21.76 -11.74
CA GLY A 485 -38.40 22.12 -12.52
C GLY A 485 -37.06 21.61 -11.95
N GLY A 486 -37.09 20.67 -11.00
CA GLY A 486 -35.92 20.11 -10.33
C GLY A 486 -35.60 20.72 -8.96
N ILE A 487 -36.18 21.87 -8.62
CA ILE A 487 -36.09 22.56 -7.32
C ILE A 487 -37.43 22.47 -6.56
N TYR A 488 -37.49 22.91 -5.31
CA TYR A 488 -38.76 23.11 -4.60
C TYR A 488 -39.28 24.54 -4.75
N GLN A 489 -40.59 24.66 -4.86
CA GLN A 489 -41.33 25.92 -5.00
C GLN A 489 -42.53 25.91 -4.06
N PHE A 490 -42.97 27.08 -3.61
CA PHE A 490 -44.15 27.24 -2.78
C PHE A 490 -45.40 26.75 -3.55
N ALA A 491 -46.15 25.82 -2.97
CA ALA A 491 -47.34 25.22 -3.56
C ALA A 491 -48.64 25.68 -2.89
N GLY A 492 -48.54 26.31 -1.71
CA GLY A 492 -49.66 26.81 -0.93
C GLY A 492 -49.40 26.74 0.57
N VAL A 493 -50.41 27.06 1.37
CA VAL A 493 -50.40 26.81 2.82
C VAL A 493 -51.28 25.63 3.16
N LYS A 494 -50.87 24.84 4.16
CA LYS A 494 -51.66 23.75 4.72
C LYS A 494 -52.92 24.34 5.35
N GLN A 495 -54.08 23.97 4.79
CA GLN A 495 -55.36 24.32 5.38
C GLN A 495 -55.66 23.36 6.54
N ASP A 496 -55.66 23.88 7.76
CA ASP A 496 -56.16 23.16 8.93
C ASP A 496 -57.70 23.13 8.89
N ILE A 497 -58.24 22.16 8.15
CA ILE A 497 -59.66 21.83 8.12
C ILE A 497 -60.00 21.11 9.43
N LEU A 498 -60.89 21.70 10.24
CA LEU A 498 -61.33 21.10 11.49
C LEU A 498 -62.56 20.21 11.27
N ASP A 499 -62.43 18.91 11.53
CA ASP A 499 -63.55 17.97 11.54
C ASP A 499 -64.42 18.16 12.80
N ILE A 500 -65.71 18.45 12.60
CA ILE A 500 -66.66 18.75 13.69
C ILE A 500 -68.04 18.12 13.44
N SER A 501 -68.89 18.09 14.48
CA SER A 501 -70.32 17.90 14.26
C SER A 501 -70.93 19.14 13.61
N ALA A 502 -71.88 18.93 12.71
CA ALA A 502 -72.82 19.93 12.21
C ALA A 502 -73.38 20.80 13.35
N ASP A 503 -73.77 20.18 14.46
CA ASP A 503 -74.38 20.85 15.62
C ASP A 503 -73.43 21.77 16.40
N SER A 504 -72.13 21.77 16.08
CA SER A 504 -71.12 22.63 16.68
C SER A 504 -70.61 23.72 15.73
N VAL A 505 -71.09 23.78 14.48
CA VAL A 505 -70.61 24.71 13.43
C VAL A 505 -70.60 26.17 13.87
N SER A 506 -71.59 26.63 14.64
CA SER A 506 -71.67 28.01 15.12
C SER A 506 -70.62 28.39 16.17
N GLN A 507 -69.93 27.41 16.76
CA GLN A 507 -68.86 27.60 17.74
C GLN A 507 -67.51 27.93 17.07
N TYR A 508 -67.43 27.80 15.74
CA TYR A 508 -66.20 27.97 14.94
C TYR A 508 -66.34 29.07 13.86
N PRO A 509 -66.60 30.34 14.24
CA PRO A 509 -66.82 31.44 13.30
C PRO A 509 -65.59 31.72 12.43
N ASN A 510 -65.79 31.77 11.11
CA ASN A 510 -64.77 31.91 10.04
C ASN A 510 -63.67 30.83 9.97
N SER A 511 -63.60 29.89 10.90
CA SER A 511 -62.77 28.69 10.78
C SER A 511 -63.18 27.86 9.56
N LEU A 512 -62.22 27.16 8.92
CA LEU A 512 -62.54 26.18 7.89
C LEU A 512 -62.93 24.87 8.57
N VAL A 513 -64.18 24.49 8.44
CA VAL A 513 -64.75 23.32 9.13
C VAL A 513 -65.28 22.31 8.12
N ARG A 514 -65.14 21.02 8.44
CA ARG A 514 -65.72 19.92 7.69
C ARG A 514 -66.67 19.13 8.58
N PHE A 515 -67.85 18.86 8.07
CA PHE A 515 -68.92 18.16 8.79
C PHE A 515 -69.85 17.45 7.81
N THR A 516 -70.61 16.47 8.31
CA THR A 516 -71.67 15.80 7.55
C THR A 516 -73.04 16.29 8.02
N CYS A 517 -73.95 16.56 7.08
CA CYS A 517 -75.32 16.97 7.36
C CYS A 517 -76.29 16.39 6.31
N THR A 518 -77.58 16.30 6.65
CA THR A 518 -78.62 15.82 5.72
C THR A 518 -79.32 17.01 5.06
N VAL A 519 -79.31 17.11 3.73
CA VAL A 519 -80.07 18.15 3.02
C VAL A 519 -81.57 17.90 3.20
N ILE A 520 -82.32 18.90 3.67
CA ILE A 520 -83.79 18.85 3.79
C ILE A 520 -84.45 19.49 2.56
N ARG A 521 -83.91 20.62 2.09
CA ARG A 521 -84.36 21.33 0.89
C ARG A 521 -83.22 22.13 0.26
N SER A 522 -83.06 22.06 -1.06
CA SER A 522 -82.16 22.93 -1.85
C SER A 522 -82.94 23.90 -2.72
N GLY A 523 -82.58 25.18 -2.68
CA GLY A 523 -83.03 26.23 -3.59
C GLY A 523 -81.90 26.72 -4.50
N ALA A 524 -82.12 27.83 -5.21
CA ALA A 524 -81.10 28.42 -6.06
C ALA A 524 -80.07 29.21 -5.22
N GLY A 525 -78.95 28.56 -4.89
CA GLY A 525 -77.82 29.17 -4.16
C GLY A 525 -77.83 28.98 -2.63
N GLU A 526 -78.85 28.29 -2.09
CA GLU A 526 -78.98 27.98 -0.66
C GLU A 526 -79.56 26.58 -0.45
N ALA A 527 -79.16 25.88 0.61
CA ALA A 527 -79.81 24.63 1.03
C ALA A 527 -79.91 24.51 2.56
N LEU A 528 -81.12 24.26 3.06
CA LEU A 528 -81.34 24.02 4.49
C LEU A 528 -81.06 22.54 4.80
N CYS A 529 -80.17 22.31 5.76
CA CYS A 529 -79.66 21.01 6.13
C CYS A 529 -79.82 20.75 7.63
N MET A 530 -79.79 19.48 8.02
CA MET A 530 -79.97 18.99 9.38
C MET A 530 -78.64 18.47 9.93
N GLY A 531 -78.28 18.88 11.15
CA GLY A 531 -77.33 18.15 11.99
C GLY A 531 -78.03 17.00 12.72
N SER A 532 -77.54 16.63 13.91
CA SER A 532 -78.25 15.68 14.79
C SER A 532 -79.35 16.37 15.60
N ASN A 533 -79.12 17.61 16.02
CA ASN A 533 -80.00 18.40 16.90
C ASN A 533 -80.18 19.86 16.43
N SER A 534 -79.62 20.24 15.28
CA SER A 534 -79.62 21.61 14.74
C SER A 534 -80.09 21.67 13.27
N LEU A 535 -80.42 22.88 12.82
CA LEU A 535 -80.59 23.22 11.40
C LEU A 535 -79.48 24.18 10.97
N ILE A 536 -79.00 24.04 9.74
CA ILE A 536 -77.90 24.83 9.16
C ILE A 536 -78.32 25.28 7.77
N LEU A 537 -78.11 26.55 7.43
CA LEU A 537 -78.29 27.04 6.07
C LEU A 537 -76.95 27.01 5.34
N LEU A 538 -76.81 26.16 4.33
CA LEU A 538 -75.70 26.22 3.39
C LEU A 538 -75.96 27.32 2.36
N SER A 539 -74.94 28.07 1.99
CA SER A 539 -74.99 29.10 0.95
C SER A 539 -73.79 28.95 0.01
N GLY A 540 -74.03 28.96 -1.30
CA GLY A 540 -73.01 28.72 -2.33
C GLY A 540 -73.56 27.98 -3.56
N ASP A 541 -72.66 27.49 -4.42
CA ASP A 541 -73.04 26.65 -5.56
C ASP A 541 -73.35 25.23 -5.07
N ILE A 542 -74.64 24.96 -4.82
CA ILE A 542 -75.15 23.72 -4.24
C ILE A 542 -76.01 23.02 -5.28
N PRO A 543 -75.69 21.78 -5.68
CA PRO A 543 -76.47 21.08 -6.70
C PRO A 543 -77.91 20.81 -6.22
N PRO A 544 -78.93 21.03 -7.06
CA PRO A 544 -80.31 20.84 -6.66
C PRO A 544 -80.63 19.36 -6.45
N SER A 545 -81.07 19.00 -5.24
CA SER A 545 -81.57 17.66 -4.91
C SER A 545 -83.10 17.67 -4.77
N ALA A 546 -83.75 16.63 -5.30
CA ALA A 546 -85.17 16.38 -5.08
C ALA A 546 -85.45 15.53 -3.83
N GLU A 547 -84.41 14.90 -3.25
CA GLU A 547 -84.49 13.97 -2.13
C GLU A 547 -83.51 14.37 -1.01
N ALA A 548 -83.71 13.82 0.19
CA ALA A 548 -82.86 14.09 1.33
C ALA A 548 -81.57 13.26 1.28
N VAL A 549 -80.44 13.94 1.15
CA VAL A 549 -79.12 13.31 0.93
C VAL A 549 -78.16 13.72 2.05
N ASN A 550 -77.40 12.75 2.58
CA ASN A 550 -76.28 13.03 3.48
C ASN A 550 -75.09 13.53 2.66
N VAL A 551 -74.63 14.75 2.96
CA VAL A 551 -73.53 15.43 2.25
C VAL A 551 -72.42 15.76 3.23
N THR A 552 -71.17 15.71 2.76
CA THR A 552 -69.99 16.19 3.48
C THR A 552 -69.66 17.60 3.00
N VAL A 553 -69.86 18.57 3.88
CA VAL A 553 -69.63 19.99 3.62
C VAL A 553 -68.27 20.38 4.16
N THR A 554 -67.51 21.14 3.39
CA THR A 554 -66.36 21.92 3.85
C THR A 554 -66.64 23.40 3.58
N GLY A 555 -66.56 24.24 4.60
CA GLY A 555 -66.97 25.64 4.49
C GLY A 555 -66.74 26.43 5.79
N ARG A 556 -67.34 27.63 5.86
CA ARG A 556 -67.15 28.56 6.99
C ARG A 556 -68.46 29.09 7.53
N PHE A 557 -68.67 28.99 8.83
CA PHE A 557 -69.75 29.72 9.51
C PHE A 557 -69.48 31.23 9.45
N LYS A 558 -70.45 32.01 8.96
CA LYS A 558 -70.35 33.48 8.78
C LYS A 558 -71.23 34.28 9.73
N GLN A 559 -72.51 33.93 9.78
CA GLN A 559 -73.55 34.68 10.46
C GLN A 559 -74.76 33.78 10.72
N TYR A 560 -75.65 34.17 11.63
CA TYR A 560 -76.98 33.56 11.70
C TYR A 560 -77.92 34.22 10.68
N ALA A 561 -78.89 33.45 10.17
CA ALA A 561 -80.03 33.95 9.40
C ALA A 561 -81.33 33.44 10.01
N GLU A 562 -82.39 34.24 9.94
CA GLU A 562 -83.72 33.81 10.37
C GLU A 562 -84.35 32.89 9.31
N GLN A 563 -84.88 31.75 9.76
CA GLN A 563 -85.74 30.88 8.97
C GLN A 563 -87.13 30.87 9.59
N THR A 564 -88.15 31.13 8.77
CA THR A 564 -89.55 30.91 9.16
C THR A 564 -89.79 29.41 9.38
N VAL A 565 -90.43 29.07 10.50
CA VAL A 565 -90.88 27.71 10.79
C VAL A 565 -92.37 27.63 10.50
N ASP A 566 -92.74 26.74 9.60
CA ASP A 566 -94.12 26.43 9.22
C ASP A 566 -94.38 24.91 9.29
N GLU A 567 -95.65 24.50 9.18
CA GLU A 567 -96.04 23.09 9.19
C GLU A 567 -95.39 22.30 8.04
N GLN A 568 -95.04 22.97 6.93
CA GLN A 568 -94.36 22.35 5.80
C GLN A 568 -92.89 22.01 6.14
N LEU A 569 -92.14 22.91 6.76
CA LEU A 569 -90.77 22.66 7.20
C LEU A 569 -90.73 21.60 8.32
N ILE A 570 -91.65 21.67 9.28
CA ILE A 570 -91.79 20.64 10.33
C ILE A 570 -92.09 19.27 9.69
N GLY A 571 -92.99 19.22 8.71
CA GLY A 571 -93.31 18.02 7.94
C GLY A 571 -92.13 17.47 7.13
N GLN A 572 -91.33 18.35 6.51
CA GLN A 572 -90.10 17.98 5.80
C GLN A 572 -89.06 17.37 6.76
N ILE A 573 -88.80 18.01 7.90
CA ILE A 573 -87.86 17.51 8.91
C ILE A 573 -88.33 16.16 9.48
N ALA A 574 -89.61 16.03 9.81
CA ALA A 574 -90.20 14.77 10.25
C ALA A 574 -90.10 13.66 9.18
N ALA A 575 -90.26 13.99 7.89
CA ALA A 575 -90.10 13.04 6.80
C ALA A 575 -88.65 12.54 6.67
N VAL A 576 -87.65 13.40 6.83
CA VAL A 576 -86.23 13.00 6.84
C VAL A 576 -85.91 12.09 8.03
N LEU A 577 -86.34 12.48 9.23
CA LEU A 577 -86.10 11.70 10.46
C LEU A 577 -86.77 10.32 10.41
N ASN A 578 -88.01 10.23 9.93
CA ASN A 578 -88.72 8.96 9.78
C ASN A 578 -88.14 8.12 8.62
N GLY A 579 -87.78 8.74 7.50
CA GLY A 579 -87.19 8.08 6.33
C GLY A 579 -85.85 7.41 6.65
N ALA A 580 -85.02 8.05 7.48
CA ALA A 580 -83.77 7.46 7.97
C ALA A 580 -83.97 6.16 8.79
N THR A 581 -85.18 5.92 9.31
CA THR A 581 -85.55 4.69 10.04
C THR A 581 -86.36 3.68 9.20
N GLY A 582 -86.67 3.99 7.94
CA GLY A 582 -87.58 3.20 7.11
C GLY A 582 -86.99 2.77 5.76
N GLY A 583 -86.52 1.52 5.66
CA GLY A 583 -86.27 0.89 4.37
C GLY A 583 -87.57 0.80 3.54
N PRO A 584 -87.52 0.93 2.20
CA PRO A 584 -88.71 1.23 1.40
C PRO A 584 -89.66 0.03 1.27
N THR A 585 -90.86 0.14 1.86
CA THR A 585 -91.98 -0.79 1.64
C THR A 585 -93.32 -0.08 1.51
N GLY A 586 -94.03 -0.30 0.40
CA GLY A 586 -95.42 0.12 0.19
C GLY A 586 -95.57 1.41 -0.64
N GLY A 587 -96.04 1.40 -1.89
CA GLY A 587 -96.36 0.27 -2.78
C GLY A 587 -97.69 0.44 -3.51
N GLN A 588 -97.89 -0.30 -4.60
CA GLN A 588 -99.17 -0.37 -5.33
C GLN A 588 -99.22 -1.65 -6.19
N ASP A 589 -99.99 -2.66 -5.75
CA ASP A 589 -101.20 -3.05 -6.49
C ASP A 589 -102.11 -3.99 -5.66
N LYS A 590 -103.38 -4.17 -6.07
CA LYS A 590 -104.34 -5.11 -5.46
C LYS A 590 -104.72 -6.21 -6.46
N GLY A 591 -104.49 -7.49 -6.14
CA GLY A 591 -104.50 -8.55 -7.16
C GLY A 591 -104.89 -9.99 -6.78
N GLN A 592 -105.82 -10.23 -5.84
CA GLN A 592 -106.56 -11.50 -5.65
C GLN A 592 -105.78 -12.78 -5.22
N ILE A 593 -106.54 -13.84 -4.87
CA ILE A 593 -106.15 -15.24 -4.59
C ILE A 593 -105.26 -15.40 -3.33
N GLU A 594 -105.77 -15.71 -2.13
CA GLU A 594 -106.38 -16.96 -1.62
C GLU A 594 -105.43 -18.16 -1.49
N GLU A 595 -105.45 -18.81 -0.32
CA GLU A 595 -104.82 -20.11 0.04
C GLU A 595 -103.27 -20.21 -0.12
N GLN A 596 -102.47 -20.71 0.83
CA GLN A 596 -102.72 -21.72 1.88
C GLN A 596 -101.98 -21.41 3.20
N VAL A 597 -102.27 -22.21 4.23
CA VAL A 597 -101.52 -22.33 5.50
C VAL A 597 -100.96 -23.77 5.55
N GLU A 598 -100.05 -24.05 6.51
CA GLU A 598 -99.38 -25.36 6.73
C GLU A 598 -98.21 -25.62 5.73
N ASP A 599 -97.10 -26.31 6.06
CA ASP A 599 -96.73 -26.97 7.32
C ASP A 599 -95.19 -27.05 7.58
N GLN A 600 -94.80 -27.86 8.57
CA GLN A 600 -93.47 -28.08 9.16
C GLN A 600 -92.34 -28.65 8.26
N VAL A 601 -91.13 -28.16 8.53
CA VAL A 601 -89.87 -28.90 8.81
C VAL A 601 -89.61 -30.25 8.08
N ASN A 602 -88.57 -30.32 7.23
CA ASN A 602 -87.43 -31.29 7.32
C ASN A 602 -86.49 -31.29 6.10
N ARG A 603 -85.16 -31.41 6.34
CA ARG A 603 -84.14 -32.17 5.54
C ARG A 603 -83.91 -31.78 4.06
N GLU A 604 -82.89 -32.23 3.32
CA GLU A 604 -81.59 -32.91 3.57
C GLU A 604 -80.59 -32.38 2.49
N SER A 605 -79.30 -32.18 2.78
CA SER A 605 -78.14 -33.03 2.39
C SER A 605 -77.68 -32.99 0.91
N GLU A 606 -76.40 -33.32 0.70
CA GLU A 606 -75.66 -33.49 -0.58
C GLU A 606 -75.36 -32.19 -1.39
N GLY A 607 -74.20 -32.06 -2.07
CA GLY A 607 -73.02 -32.93 -2.12
C GLY A 607 -71.93 -32.44 -3.11
N SER A 608 -70.77 -33.12 -3.13
CA SER A 608 -69.57 -32.85 -3.96
C SER A 608 -68.78 -31.57 -3.57
N GLY A 609 -67.43 -31.51 -3.53
CA GLY A 609 -66.38 -32.43 -4.02
C GLY A 609 -65.95 -32.04 -5.45
N ASN A 610 -64.68 -31.83 -5.82
CA ASN A 610 -63.37 -32.04 -5.19
C ASN A 610 -62.39 -30.90 -5.59
N GLY A 611 -61.20 -30.74 -4.99
CA GLY A 611 -60.59 -31.54 -3.92
C GLY A 611 -59.17 -31.05 -3.51
N GLN A 612 -58.52 -31.81 -2.63
CA GLN A 612 -57.16 -31.59 -2.09
C GLN A 612 -56.04 -32.07 -3.04
N ILE A 613 -54.79 -31.65 -2.77
CA ILE A 613 -53.74 -32.53 -2.23
C ILE A 613 -52.59 -31.67 -1.63
N GLU A 614 -51.96 -32.19 -0.57
CA GLU A 614 -50.92 -31.54 0.24
C GLU A 614 -49.55 -32.23 0.09
N SER A 615 -48.48 -31.50 0.40
CA SER A 615 -47.24 -32.01 1.03
C SER A 615 -46.51 -30.78 1.64
N GLN A 616 -46.19 -30.68 2.93
CA GLN A 616 -45.33 -31.53 3.80
C GLN A 616 -43.83 -31.47 3.41
N ALA A 617 -42.87 -31.32 4.34
CA ALA A 617 -42.92 -30.96 5.78
C ALA A 617 -41.50 -30.61 6.32
N GLU A 618 -41.42 -30.04 7.54
CA GLU A 618 -40.36 -30.24 8.57
C GLU A 618 -38.89 -29.80 8.26
N GLU A 619 -37.99 -29.45 9.19
CA GLU A 619 -37.89 -29.42 10.68
C GLU A 619 -37.01 -28.18 11.09
N GLN A 620 -37.15 -27.50 12.25
CA GLN A 620 -36.45 -27.68 13.55
C GLN A 620 -34.90 -27.81 13.48
N HIS A 621 -34.06 -27.34 14.42
CA HIS A 621 -34.12 -26.51 15.67
C HIS A 621 -32.77 -25.67 15.67
N ASP A 622 -32.26 -24.90 16.63
CA ASP A 622 -32.53 -24.61 18.06
C ASP A 622 -32.03 -23.19 18.46
N GLY A 623 -32.13 -22.80 19.74
CA GLY A 623 -31.42 -21.65 20.35
C GLY A 623 -29.92 -21.90 20.63
N PRO A 624 -29.19 -20.93 21.23
CA PRO A 624 -29.46 -20.53 22.62
C PRO A 624 -29.35 -19.01 22.92
N VAL A 625 -29.65 -18.64 24.17
CA VAL A 625 -29.45 -17.31 24.76
C VAL A 625 -28.52 -17.42 25.98
N ASP A 626 -27.49 -16.58 26.04
CA ASP A 626 -26.77 -16.11 27.23
C ASP A 626 -25.86 -14.93 26.80
N GLY A 627 -25.56 -13.90 27.61
CA GLY A 627 -26.09 -13.56 28.94
C GLY A 627 -25.19 -12.53 29.66
N GLN A 628 -25.80 -11.52 30.31
CA GLN A 628 -25.17 -10.56 31.26
C GLN A 628 -24.11 -9.57 30.71
N ALA A 629 -23.68 -8.50 31.40
CA ALA A 629 -24.29 -7.53 32.36
C ALA A 629 -23.18 -6.50 32.74
N ASP A 630 -23.38 -5.26 33.20
CA ASP A 630 -24.56 -4.40 33.43
C ASP A 630 -24.21 -2.95 32.99
N GLY A 631 -24.95 -1.91 33.40
CA GLY A 631 -24.64 -0.51 33.07
C GLY A 631 -25.56 0.56 33.68
N GLN A 632 -26.26 0.31 34.79
CA GLN A 632 -27.08 1.36 35.43
C GLN A 632 -26.25 2.47 36.09
N ILE A 633 -26.64 3.75 35.89
CA ILE A 633 -26.69 4.92 36.81
C ILE A 633 -27.17 6.11 35.94
N ALA A 634 -28.39 6.66 36.08
CA ALA A 634 -28.87 7.61 37.10
C ALA A 634 -28.18 9.02 37.01
N ARG A 635 -28.86 10.18 37.14
CA ARG A 635 -30.22 10.48 37.67
C ARG A 635 -30.65 11.97 37.46
N GLN A 636 -31.94 12.24 37.70
CA GLN A 636 -32.53 13.49 38.27
C GLN A 636 -32.57 14.78 37.40
N ALA A 637 -33.53 15.71 37.56
CA ALA A 637 -34.81 15.78 38.33
C ALA A 637 -35.80 16.72 37.57
N ALA A 638 -37.14 16.77 37.73
CA ALA A 638 -38.10 16.30 38.75
C ALA A 638 -38.33 17.19 40.00
N GLU A 639 -39.10 18.30 39.86
CA GLU A 639 -40.04 18.88 40.87
C GLU A 639 -40.80 20.10 40.25
N GLN A 640 -42.14 20.12 40.18
CA GLN A 640 -43.14 20.70 41.13
C GLN A 640 -43.44 22.23 40.93
N VAL A 641 -44.63 22.80 41.19
CA VAL A 641 -45.89 22.29 41.80
C VAL A 641 -47.18 23.04 41.34
N ASP A 642 -48.33 22.34 41.41
CA ASP A 642 -49.76 22.73 41.55
C ASP A 642 -50.44 23.83 40.67
N GLY A 643 -51.75 23.65 40.40
CA GLY A 643 -52.56 24.54 39.55
C GLY A 643 -54.05 24.14 39.36
N LYS A 644 -54.67 23.52 40.38
CA LYS A 644 -56.00 22.86 40.36
C LYS A 644 -57.14 23.52 39.56
N GLY A 645 -57.85 22.69 38.79
CA GLY A 645 -59.21 22.96 38.30
C GLY A 645 -59.92 21.68 37.85
N ALA A 646 -60.72 21.06 38.73
CA ALA A 646 -61.40 19.79 38.42
C ALA A 646 -62.78 20.00 37.76
N GLY A 647 -63.04 19.35 36.63
CA GLY A 647 -64.26 19.49 35.84
C GLY A 647 -64.69 18.19 35.17
N ARG A 648 -65.34 17.30 35.94
CA ARG A 648 -65.84 15.99 35.51
C ARG A 648 -67.04 16.11 34.56
N ILE A 649 -66.98 15.44 33.40
CA ILE A 649 -68.12 14.74 32.79
C ILE A 649 -67.64 13.36 32.29
N GLU A 650 -68.41 12.32 32.60
CA GLU A 650 -68.31 10.98 32.01
C GLU A 650 -69.59 10.72 31.19
N GLY A 651 -69.47 9.97 30.09
CA GLY A 651 -70.58 9.63 29.19
C GLY A 651 -70.61 10.49 27.91
N GLN A 652 -71.19 10.03 26.80
CA GLN A 652 -71.99 8.81 26.59
C GLN A 652 -71.58 8.08 25.31
N THR A 653 -71.49 6.74 25.35
CA THR A 653 -71.31 5.87 24.17
C THR A 653 -72.39 4.77 24.11
N ALA A 654 -73.66 5.19 24.24
CA ALA A 654 -74.84 4.37 23.90
C ALA A 654 -76.08 5.26 23.71
N GLY A 655 -76.86 5.03 22.63
CA GLY A 655 -78.21 5.56 22.47
C GLY A 655 -78.37 6.80 21.56
N THR A 656 -78.13 6.66 20.26
CA THR A 656 -78.19 7.76 19.27
C THR A 656 -79.27 7.60 18.19
N GLY A 657 -80.31 6.81 18.44
CA GLY A 657 -81.43 6.58 17.50
C GLY A 657 -82.64 7.49 17.73
N GLU A 658 -83.38 7.27 18.81
CA GLU A 658 -84.71 7.89 19.01
C GLU A 658 -84.70 9.19 19.84
N GLY A 659 -83.60 9.48 20.54
CA GLY A 659 -83.49 10.62 21.45
C GLY A 659 -83.30 11.97 20.74
N ALA A 660 -82.48 12.01 19.68
CA ALA A 660 -82.15 13.23 18.95
C ALA A 660 -83.34 13.75 18.11
N SER A 661 -84.01 12.84 17.39
CA SER A 661 -85.15 13.12 16.52
C SER A 661 -86.29 13.87 17.22
N ASN A 662 -86.53 13.57 18.50
CA ASN A 662 -87.49 14.28 19.33
C ASN A 662 -86.99 15.67 19.78
N GLY A 663 -85.69 15.84 20.05
CA GLY A 663 -85.12 17.08 20.54
C GLY A 663 -85.23 18.24 19.55
N LEU A 664 -84.90 18.00 18.27
CA LEU A 664 -85.05 19.01 17.22
C LEU A 664 -86.53 19.35 16.97
N LEU A 665 -87.40 18.35 16.83
CA LEU A 665 -88.83 18.60 16.59
C LEU A 665 -89.51 19.34 17.76
N GLN A 666 -89.11 19.06 19.00
CA GLN A 666 -89.64 19.77 20.18
C GLN A 666 -89.13 21.22 20.30
N SER A 667 -87.91 21.53 19.84
CA SER A 667 -87.41 22.92 19.86
C SER A 667 -88.04 23.80 18.78
N LEU A 668 -88.53 23.19 17.69
CA LEU A 668 -89.26 23.85 16.61
C LEU A 668 -90.77 24.02 16.91
N ALA A 669 -91.35 23.14 17.73
CA ALA A 669 -92.78 23.10 18.04
C ALA A 669 -93.26 24.29 18.89
N GLY A 670 -93.51 25.43 18.23
CA GLY A 670 -94.02 26.66 18.84
C GLY A 670 -93.23 27.92 18.50
N ALA A 671 -92.15 27.81 17.73
CA ALA A 671 -91.44 28.94 17.15
C ALA A 671 -92.05 29.33 15.80
N ASN A 672 -92.22 30.63 15.53
CA ASN A 672 -92.55 31.13 14.19
C ASN A 672 -91.29 31.40 13.34
N GLN A 673 -90.16 31.68 14.00
CA GLN A 673 -88.86 31.98 13.41
C GLN A 673 -87.75 31.41 14.27
N ILE A 674 -86.65 31.01 13.65
CA ILE A 674 -85.44 30.50 14.30
C ILE A 674 -84.18 31.08 13.64
N SER A 675 -83.17 31.39 14.45
CA SER A 675 -81.84 31.78 13.98
C SER A 675 -81.02 30.52 13.65
N VAL A 676 -80.77 30.22 12.37
CA VAL A 676 -79.88 29.12 11.94
C VAL A 676 -78.50 29.63 11.54
N PRO A 677 -77.40 28.92 11.83
CA PRO A 677 -76.08 29.28 11.32
C PRO A 677 -76.02 29.15 9.80
N VAL A 678 -75.45 30.16 9.14
CA VAL A 678 -75.16 30.17 7.70
C VAL A 678 -73.71 29.77 7.45
N VAL A 679 -73.52 28.73 6.63
CA VAL A 679 -72.22 28.23 6.18
C VAL A 679 -72.03 28.59 4.71
N GLU A 680 -71.01 29.40 4.43
CA GLU A 680 -70.50 29.61 3.08
C GLU A 680 -69.72 28.34 2.66
N VAL A 681 -70.16 27.68 1.59
CA VAL A 681 -69.64 26.37 1.14
C VAL A 681 -68.42 26.57 0.24
N GLU A 682 -67.26 26.02 0.64
CA GLU A 682 -66.07 25.95 -0.21
C GLU A 682 -66.02 24.63 -1.01
N THR A 683 -66.59 23.54 -0.48
CA THR A 683 -66.75 22.25 -1.20
C THR A 683 -67.88 21.45 -0.57
N ILE A 684 -68.67 20.75 -1.40
CA ILE A 684 -69.69 19.78 -1.00
C ILE A 684 -69.47 18.46 -1.77
N ARG A 685 -69.68 17.32 -1.11
CA ARG A 685 -69.52 15.96 -1.65
C ARG A 685 -70.56 15.00 -1.10
#